data_AF-A0A2N2KBJ1-F1
#
_entry.id   AF-A0A2N2KBJ1-F1
#
_cell.length_a   1.000
_cell.length_b   1.000
_cell.length_c   1.000
_cell.angle_alpha   90.00
_cell.angle_beta   90.00
_cell.angle_gamma   90.00
#
_symmetry.space_group_name_H-M   'P 1'
#
loop_
_entity.id
_entity.type
_entity.pdbx_description
1 polymer ?
#
loop_
_entity_poly.entity_id
_entity_poly.type
_entity_poly.pdbx_seq_one_letter_code
_entity_poly.pdbx_strand_id
1 'polypeptide(L)'
;MSIFDEIARIVGPENISTERIECLCNSRDMSVHQGIAEAVVYARTTEQVSAIMKLAHRDKVPVTPRGSGTSTTGAVLPVRGGILLDLHLMNKILEINKQDFYARVEPGVICMQLNTVLGKEGLMFPPNPGSEIIATIGGMVSTNASGHRAVKYGTTKDYIKGLKVVLADGTIIETGGITPKTSLGYDLTRLFCAAEGTLGIITEIICKLEPKPEYGALALAVFGDVNAAGDAVTEVTTSGIKLAGCEIMDKFSLKVVEKALGKDVSKIEALLIMEADGNKEVVVRDMNRIGEICKKYHVQEYEWTDVPARREEMMRARGGLVPTLSRIKPGNRLVAITEDLGVPSTKIPETIRRAQEISKKYNIIIATFGHVGDGNVHTTFVCDVRNREDWNRLKPAAEELVKTALEMKGTLSAEHGTGLTRSPHIELQLGPAMEVMRKVKQALDPDGILNPGKMDLEKGKKTDLYDHFAFQPLIDNPQGVNSYGKDVDDEVLACIHCGFCRLGCPTFSVSQKESRNARGRNALAFYLLNGTIEPSKELSEAFYTCTTCQACTYFCPARIKVDEIVEGVRKKMYKAGFVPEGILGVRENILKTGNVFASAKAERISIYPPSLKEKAKKGELKSKASTLLFMGCVPSYLDMKMVPSLLKPLDAAGVDYTTLSTEEGCCGFPLYLMGAGDFEDHAKKTIEKIKATGAKELVTPCAGCFKTFKKIYPKVADMGIEVYHSIQYFDKLIKEGKLKFKTDAAQKITYHDPCDIGRAFQIFEEPRNILKAIPGVEYVEMARNRLQARCCGSGGGVSAYVPEMSAQIAAERVRDALAVGAEVIVSGCAACKDNLRKGAKAIPKGERGKIKVMDITEIVASAME
;
A
#
# COMPACT_ATOMS: atom_id res chain seq x y z
N MET A 1 16.83 -29.47 -21.26
CA MET A 1 16.39 -28.07 -21.08
C MET A 1 15.29 -28.11 -20.04
N SER A 2 15.34 -27.29 -18.99
CA SER A 2 14.29 -27.29 -17.97
C SER A 2 13.01 -26.67 -18.52
N ILE A 3 11.85 -27.01 -17.94
CA ILE A 3 10.57 -26.35 -18.27
C ILE A 3 10.67 -24.82 -18.12
N PHE A 4 11.44 -24.33 -17.13
CA PHE A 4 11.62 -22.90 -16.90
C PHE A 4 12.42 -22.21 -18.01
N ASP A 5 13.37 -22.91 -18.64
CA ASP A 5 14.09 -22.38 -19.82
C ASP A 5 13.16 -22.26 -21.03
N GLU A 6 12.23 -23.21 -21.21
CA GLU A 6 11.20 -23.14 -22.26
C GLU A 6 10.22 -22.00 -21.99
N ILE A 7 9.77 -21.83 -20.74
CA ILE A 7 8.90 -20.72 -20.34
C ILE A 7 9.61 -19.39 -20.54
N ALA A 8 10.90 -19.27 -20.21
CA ALA A 8 11.68 -18.06 -20.45
C ALA A 8 11.70 -17.65 -21.93
N ARG A 9 11.64 -18.61 -22.87
CA ARG A 9 11.51 -18.32 -24.32
C ARG A 9 10.11 -17.83 -24.71
N ILE A 10 9.07 -18.22 -23.96
CA ILE A 10 7.68 -17.80 -24.19
C ILE A 10 7.44 -16.38 -23.67
N VAL A 11 7.87 -16.11 -22.43
CA VAL A 11 7.57 -14.84 -21.75
C VAL A 11 8.70 -13.81 -21.80
N GLY A 12 9.92 -14.22 -22.15
CA GLY A 12 11.12 -13.39 -22.00
C GLY A 12 11.78 -13.60 -20.64
N PRO A 13 13.13 -13.56 -20.54
CA PRO A 13 13.86 -13.85 -19.30
C PRO A 13 13.55 -12.86 -18.17
N GLU A 14 13.09 -11.66 -18.47
CA GLU A 14 12.70 -10.65 -17.48
C GLU A 14 11.35 -10.96 -16.82
N ASN A 15 10.51 -11.78 -17.45
CA ASN A 15 9.16 -12.13 -17.01
C ASN A 15 9.08 -13.53 -16.37
N ILE A 16 10.21 -14.11 -15.98
CA ILE A 16 10.29 -15.31 -15.14
C ILE A 16 11.34 -15.10 -14.04
N SER A 17 11.08 -15.61 -12.84
CA SER A 17 12.06 -15.65 -11.76
C SER A 17 11.99 -16.98 -11.03
N THR A 18 13.15 -17.64 -10.93
CA THR A 18 13.38 -18.82 -10.08
C THR A 18 14.16 -18.44 -8.81
N GLU A 19 14.40 -17.14 -8.58
CA GLU A 19 15.10 -16.67 -7.40
C GLU A 19 14.25 -16.94 -6.15
N ARG A 20 14.86 -17.57 -5.15
CA ARG A 20 14.19 -17.89 -3.89
C ARG A 20 13.53 -16.68 -3.23
N ILE A 21 14.17 -15.51 -3.32
CA ILE A 21 13.67 -14.25 -2.78
C ILE A 21 12.35 -13.83 -3.45
N GLU A 22 12.24 -13.90 -4.78
CA GLU A 22 11.00 -13.57 -5.48
C GLU A 22 9.89 -14.59 -5.16
N CYS A 23 10.22 -15.89 -5.10
CA CYS A 23 9.26 -16.93 -4.74
C CYS A 23 8.73 -16.75 -3.30
N LEU A 24 9.58 -16.41 -2.34
CA LEU A 24 9.17 -16.11 -0.95
C LEU A 24 8.36 -14.81 -0.84
N CYS A 25 8.62 -13.80 -1.67
CA CYS A 25 7.81 -12.60 -1.67
C CYS A 25 6.37 -12.87 -2.15
N ASN A 26 6.17 -13.89 -2.98
CA ASN A 26 4.88 -14.32 -3.47
C ASN A 26 4.27 -15.48 -2.65
N SER A 27 4.89 -15.92 -1.55
CA SER A 27 4.42 -17.10 -0.82
C SER A 27 3.32 -16.86 0.20
N ARG A 28 2.87 -15.61 0.34
CA ARG A 28 1.85 -15.18 1.31
C ARG A 28 0.73 -14.39 0.62
N ASP A 29 -0.45 -14.49 1.21
CA ASP A 29 -1.59 -13.59 1.06
C ASP A 29 -2.08 -13.17 2.46
N MET A 30 -3.33 -12.72 2.62
CA MET A 30 -3.84 -12.28 3.92
C MET A 30 -4.14 -13.42 4.90
N SER A 31 -4.21 -14.67 4.42
CA SER A 31 -4.49 -15.84 5.24
C SER A 31 -3.34 -16.19 6.19
N VAL A 32 -3.59 -17.19 7.05
CA VAL A 32 -2.57 -17.80 7.91
C VAL A 32 -1.62 -18.75 7.18
N HIS A 33 -1.87 -19.02 5.90
CA HIS A 33 -1.16 -20.04 5.13
C HIS A 33 0.04 -19.47 4.36
N GLN A 34 0.89 -20.37 3.88
CA GLN A 34 1.95 -20.08 2.93
C GLN A 34 2.12 -21.18 1.89
N GLY A 35 2.56 -20.83 0.68
CA GLY A 35 2.95 -21.79 -0.36
C GLY A 35 4.04 -21.19 -1.21
N ILE A 36 5.11 -21.92 -1.52
CA ILE A 36 6.28 -21.36 -2.20
C ILE A 36 6.41 -22.02 -3.58
N ALA A 37 6.41 -21.20 -4.62
CA ALA A 37 6.61 -21.66 -6.00
C ALA A 37 8.09 -22.01 -6.25
N GLU A 38 8.32 -22.79 -7.30
CA GLU A 38 9.64 -23.00 -7.89
C GLU A 38 9.98 -21.88 -8.88
N ALA A 39 8.96 -21.35 -9.56
CA ALA A 39 9.09 -20.18 -10.43
C ALA A 39 7.88 -19.25 -10.33
N VAL A 40 8.13 -17.94 -10.42
CA VAL A 40 7.13 -16.91 -10.63
C VAL A 40 7.20 -16.47 -12.09
N VAL A 41 6.08 -16.51 -12.81
CA VAL A 41 5.98 -16.21 -14.24
C VAL A 41 4.95 -15.10 -14.45
N TYR A 42 5.34 -14.04 -15.16
CA TYR A 42 4.47 -12.89 -15.44
C TYR A 42 3.99 -12.93 -16.89
N ALA A 43 2.75 -13.37 -17.12
CA ALA A 43 2.19 -13.44 -18.47
C ALA A 43 1.59 -12.08 -18.89
N ARG A 44 1.60 -11.84 -20.21
CA ARG A 44 1.08 -10.60 -20.82
C ARG A 44 0.02 -10.84 -21.91
N THR A 45 -0.17 -12.08 -22.33
CA THR A 45 -1.10 -12.43 -23.41
C THR A 45 -1.75 -13.79 -23.15
N THR A 46 -2.92 -14.02 -23.74
CA THR A 46 -3.61 -15.33 -23.68
C THR A 46 -2.75 -16.44 -24.29
N GLU A 47 -2.02 -16.13 -25.37
CA GLU A 47 -1.17 -17.09 -26.08
C GLU A 47 0.00 -17.56 -25.21
N GLN A 48 0.61 -16.66 -24.44
CA GLN A 48 1.64 -17.04 -23.46
C GLN A 48 1.06 -17.96 -22.38
N VAL A 49 -0.13 -17.66 -21.85
CA VAL A 49 -0.80 -18.51 -20.86
C VAL A 49 -1.09 -19.90 -21.45
N SER A 50 -1.62 -19.97 -22.67
CA SER A 50 -1.86 -21.24 -23.38
C SER A 50 -0.57 -22.05 -23.57
N ALA A 51 0.52 -21.41 -24.01
CA ALA A 51 1.79 -22.08 -24.21
C ALA A 51 2.41 -22.60 -22.90
N ILE A 52 2.31 -21.82 -21.80
CA ILE A 52 2.75 -22.25 -20.46
C ILE A 52 1.93 -23.47 -20.00
N MET A 53 0.60 -23.44 -20.17
CA MET A 53 -0.26 -24.54 -19.77
C MET A 53 0.02 -25.82 -20.56
N LYS A 54 0.32 -25.73 -21.87
CA LYS A 54 0.75 -26.90 -22.66
C LYS A 54 2.01 -27.55 -22.10
N LEU A 55 3.01 -26.74 -21.71
CA LEU A 55 4.23 -27.26 -21.09
C LEU A 55 3.97 -27.85 -19.70
N ALA A 56 3.18 -27.15 -18.89
CA ALA A 56 2.82 -27.60 -17.55
C ALA A 56 2.01 -28.90 -17.58
N HIS A 57 1.11 -29.07 -18.56
CA HIS A 57 0.35 -30.30 -18.78
C HIS A 57 1.25 -31.46 -19.23
N ARG A 58 2.13 -31.21 -20.22
CA ARG A 58 3.13 -32.20 -20.69
C ARG A 58 3.98 -32.74 -19.54
N ASP A 59 4.46 -31.83 -18.68
CA ASP A 59 5.43 -32.14 -17.62
C ASP A 59 4.78 -32.37 -16.25
N LYS A 60 3.44 -32.28 -16.17
CA LYS A 60 2.63 -32.41 -14.95
C LYS A 60 3.06 -31.45 -13.83
N VAL A 61 3.39 -30.22 -14.20
CA VAL A 61 3.82 -29.16 -13.28
C VAL A 61 2.60 -28.39 -12.78
N PRO A 62 2.39 -28.25 -11.46
CA PRO A 62 1.32 -27.42 -10.91
C PRO A 62 1.40 -25.96 -11.34
N VAL A 63 0.25 -25.34 -11.61
CA VAL A 63 0.13 -23.91 -11.95
C VAL A 63 -0.90 -23.26 -11.03
N THR A 64 -0.46 -22.24 -10.29
CA THR A 64 -1.30 -21.41 -9.42
C THR A 64 -1.48 -20.03 -10.04
N PRO A 65 -2.66 -19.68 -10.57
CA PRO A 65 -2.91 -18.35 -11.11
C PRO A 65 -3.04 -17.32 -9.98
N ARG A 66 -2.51 -16.11 -10.20
CA ARG A 66 -2.55 -15.01 -9.23
C ARG A 66 -2.78 -13.67 -9.93
N GLY A 67 -3.68 -12.87 -9.36
CA GLY A 67 -3.82 -11.45 -9.66
C GLY A 67 -2.93 -10.60 -8.73
N SER A 68 -3.53 -9.66 -8.00
CA SER A 68 -2.77 -8.86 -7.01
C SER A 68 -2.38 -9.61 -5.72
N GLY A 69 -2.90 -10.81 -5.50
CA GLY A 69 -2.66 -11.60 -4.29
C GLY A 69 -3.27 -11.00 -3.02
N THR A 70 -4.55 -10.59 -3.10
CA THR A 70 -5.32 -9.97 -2.00
C THR A 70 -6.30 -10.96 -1.34
N SER A 71 -6.14 -12.27 -1.60
CA SER A 71 -7.00 -13.31 -1.02
C SER A 71 -6.80 -13.41 0.49
N THR A 72 -7.87 -13.76 1.20
CA THR A 72 -7.91 -14.04 2.65
C THR A 72 -7.95 -15.54 2.96
N THR A 73 -7.98 -16.39 1.93
CA THR A 73 -8.29 -17.82 2.07
C THR A 73 -7.16 -18.75 1.65
N GLY A 74 -6.01 -18.22 1.21
CA GLY A 74 -4.92 -19.04 0.67
C GLY A 74 -5.15 -19.49 -0.78
N ALA A 75 -6.16 -18.95 -1.46
CA ALA A 75 -6.57 -19.36 -2.81
C ALA A 75 -5.46 -19.18 -3.86
N VAL A 76 -4.55 -18.23 -3.64
CA VAL A 76 -3.48 -17.84 -4.59
C VAL A 76 -2.11 -18.41 -4.21
N LEU A 77 -2.07 -19.40 -3.31
CA LEU A 77 -0.82 -19.93 -2.76
C LEU A 77 -0.39 -21.25 -3.44
N PRO A 78 0.84 -21.34 -3.96
CA PRO A 78 1.38 -22.54 -4.61
C PRO A 78 1.82 -23.58 -3.57
N VAL A 79 0.86 -24.14 -2.84
CA VAL A 79 1.11 -25.14 -1.77
C VAL A 79 1.67 -26.48 -2.26
N ARG A 80 1.62 -26.72 -3.58
CA ARG A 80 2.22 -27.87 -4.25
C ARG A 80 3.48 -27.51 -5.06
N GLY A 81 4.06 -26.33 -4.86
CA GLY A 81 5.22 -25.87 -5.65
C GLY A 81 4.84 -25.50 -7.08
N GLY A 82 5.73 -25.82 -8.03
CA GLY A 82 5.52 -25.53 -9.45
C GLY A 82 5.53 -24.05 -9.80
N ILE A 83 4.62 -23.63 -10.67
CA ILE A 83 4.55 -22.29 -11.24
C ILE A 83 3.51 -21.45 -10.52
N LEU A 84 3.90 -20.27 -10.06
CA LEU A 84 2.97 -19.19 -9.78
C LEU A 84 2.84 -18.33 -11.05
N LEU A 85 1.66 -18.33 -11.66
CA LEU A 85 1.37 -17.58 -12.87
C LEU A 85 0.68 -16.26 -12.51
N ASP A 86 1.45 -15.18 -12.54
CA ASP A 86 0.97 -13.83 -12.27
C ASP A 86 0.40 -13.18 -13.55
N LEU A 87 -0.84 -12.70 -13.45
CA LEU A 87 -1.61 -12.09 -14.55
C LEU A 87 -1.76 -10.57 -14.41
N HIS A 88 -1.12 -9.91 -13.43
CA HIS A 88 -1.32 -8.47 -13.18
C HIS A 88 -0.79 -7.57 -14.31
N LEU A 89 0.04 -8.11 -15.21
CA LEU A 89 0.55 -7.40 -16.39
C LEU A 89 -0.38 -7.51 -17.61
N MET A 90 -1.41 -8.36 -17.55
CA MET A 90 -2.55 -8.35 -18.48
C MET A 90 -3.58 -7.34 -17.95
N ASN A 91 -3.32 -6.04 -18.07
CA ASN A 91 -4.08 -4.98 -17.42
C ASN A 91 -4.71 -3.93 -18.36
N LYS A 92 -5.01 -4.31 -19.60
CA LYS A 92 -5.65 -3.43 -20.58
C LYS A 92 -7.17 -3.49 -20.49
N ILE A 93 -7.79 -2.32 -20.61
CA ILE A 93 -9.20 -2.20 -20.99
C ILE A 93 -9.23 -2.28 -22.52
N LEU A 94 -9.81 -3.37 -23.05
CA LEU A 94 -9.83 -3.68 -24.48
C LEU A 94 -10.95 -2.92 -25.21
N GLU A 95 -12.10 -2.77 -24.56
CA GLU A 95 -13.28 -2.15 -25.16
C GLU A 95 -14.20 -1.57 -24.07
N ILE A 96 -14.81 -0.42 -24.34
CA ILE A 96 -15.95 0.11 -23.57
C ILE A 96 -17.06 0.43 -24.56
N ASN A 97 -18.17 -0.32 -24.48
CA ASN A 97 -19.36 -0.10 -25.27
C ASN A 97 -20.47 0.49 -24.38
N LYS A 98 -20.77 1.77 -24.61
CA LYS A 98 -21.77 2.53 -23.85
C LYS A 98 -23.20 2.28 -24.33
N GLN A 99 -23.37 1.82 -25.57
CA GLN A 99 -24.68 1.56 -26.16
C GLN A 99 -25.25 0.24 -25.63
N ASP A 100 -24.40 -0.77 -25.49
CA ASP A 100 -24.75 -2.11 -25.02
C ASP A 100 -24.35 -2.40 -23.57
N PHE A 101 -23.87 -1.37 -22.85
CA PHE A 101 -23.49 -1.40 -21.44
C PHE A 101 -22.55 -2.58 -21.08
N TYR A 102 -21.42 -2.68 -21.78
CA TYR A 102 -20.37 -3.65 -21.42
C TYR A 102 -18.95 -3.08 -21.57
N ALA A 103 -18.01 -3.67 -20.86
CA ALA A 103 -16.57 -3.49 -21.06
C ALA A 103 -15.89 -4.83 -21.26
N ARG A 104 -14.88 -4.88 -22.13
CA ARG A 104 -13.96 -6.02 -22.26
C ARG A 104 -12.64 -5.65 -21.62
N VAL A 105 -12.16 -6.49 -20.71
CA VAL A 105 -10.96 -6.23 -19.92
C VAL A 105 -10.08 -7.46 -19.80
N GLU A 106 -8.78 -7.25 -19.75
CA GLU A 106 -7.82 -8.26 -19.32
C GLU A 106 -7.93 -8.48 -17.79
N PRO A 107 -7.56 -9.68 -17.28
CA PRO A 107 -7.81 -10.07 -15.89
C PRO A 107 -7.10 -9.20 -14.85
N GLY A 108 -5.95 -8.64 -15.19
CA GLY A 108 -5.11 -7.80 -14.33
C GLY A 108 -5.58 -6.35 -14.19
N VAL A 109 -6.66 -5.94 -14.89
CA VAL A 109 -7.26 -4.61 -14.69
C VAL A 109 -7.70 -4.45 -13.24
N ILE A 110 -7.35 -3.33 -12.59
CA ILE A 110 -7.78 -3.04 -11.22
C ILE A 110 -9.20 -2.47 -11.22
N CYS A 111 -10.05 -2.92 -10.29
CA CYS A 111 -11.46 -2.49 -10.20
C CYS A 111 -11.61 -0.96 -10.15
N MET A 112 -10.88 -0.29 -9.26
CA MET A 112 -10.89 1.18 -9.17
C MET A 112 -10.41 1.86 -10.46
N GLN A 113 -9.46 1.25 -11.19
CA GLN A 113 -8.99 1.82 -12.46
C GLN A 113 -10.07 1.73 -13.54
N LEU A 114 -10.77 0.60 -13.64
CA LEU A 114 -11.92 0.43 -14.53
C LEU A 114 -13.00 1.48 -14.22
N ASN A 115 -13.40 1.58 -12.95
CA ASN A 115 -14.42 2.54 -12.52
C ASN A 115 -14.00 4.01 -12.68
N THR A 116 -12.70 4.33 -12.56
CA THR A 116 -12.18 5.68 -12.86
C THR A 116 -12.36 6.06 -14.32
N VAL A 117 -12.20 5.11 -15.25
CA VAL A 117 -12.41 5.33 -16.69
C VAL A 117 -13.90 5.41 -17.00
N LEU A 118 -14.70 4.45 -16.51
CA LEU A 118 -16.15 4.40 -16.72
C LEU A 118 -16.87 5.63 -16.16
N GLY A 119 -16.42 6.13 -15.00
CA GLY A 119 -17.03 7.27 -14.34
C GLY A 119 -16.98 8.57 -15.16
N LYS A 120 -16.00 8.72 -16.06
CA LYS A 120 -15.94 9.86 -17.00
C LYS A 120 -17.06 9.84 -18.03
N GLU A 121 -17.67 8.68 -18.21
CA GLU A 121 -18.70 8.38 -19.20
C GLU A 121 -20.07 8.18 -18.55
N GLY A 122 -20.20 8.49 -17.25
CA GLY A 122 -21.44 8.29 -16.51
C GLY A 122 -21.80 6.81 -16.29
N LEU A 123 -20.83 5.90 -16.37
CA LEU A 123 -21.02 4.46 -16.20
C LEU A 123 -20.27 3.94 -14.97
N MET A 124 -20.61 2.73 -14.53
CA MET A 124 -19.92 1.99 -13.48
C MET A 124 -19.96 0.47 -13.68
N PHE A 125 -18.95 -0.21 -13.16
CA PHE A 125 -18.96 -1.63 -12.81
C PHE A 125 -19.27 -1.73 -11.31
N PRO A 126 -20.48 -2.17 -10.91
CA PRO A 126 -20.95 -1.98 -9.53
C PRO A 126 -20.21 -2.74 -8.41
N PRO A 127 -19.78 -4.01 -8.58
CA PRO A 127 -19.10 -4.76 -7.52
C PRO A 127 -17.86 -4.03 -6.99
N ASN A 128 -17.75 -3.91 -5.67
CA ASN A 128 -16.78 -3.05 -5.01
C ASN A 128 -16.22 -3.67 -3.70
N PRO A 129 -15.39 -4.71 -3.79
CA PRO A 129 -14.76 -5.29 -2.61
C PRO A 129 -13.95 -4.23 -1.87
N GLY A 130 -13.74 -4.38 -0.56
CA GLY A 130 -12.91 -3.45 0.23
C GLY A 130 -11.46 -3.31 -0.28
N SER A 131 -11.02 -4.22 -1.14
CA SER A 131 -9.74 -4.20 -1.83
C SER A 131 -9.78 -3.56 -3.23
N GLU A 132 -10.87 -2.93 -3.68
CA GLU A 132 -11.10 -2.44 -5.06
C GLU A 132 -9.95 -1.59 -5.65
N ILE A 133 -9.20 -0.87 -4.81
CA ILE A 133 -8.05 -0.05 -5.22
C ILE A 133 -6.83 -0.87 -5.66
N ILE A 134 -6.83 -2.18 -5.42
CA ILE A 134 -5.76 -3.11 -5.80
C ILE A 134 -6.27 -4.50 -6.27
N ALA A 135 -7.56 -4.80 -6.10
CA ALA A 135 -8.17 -6.02 -6.61
C ALA A 135 -8.23 -6.01 -8.14
N THR A 136 -7.70 -7.08 -8.73
CA THR A 136 -7.78 -7.34 -10.17
C THR A 136 -9.15 -7.94 -10.52
N ILE A 137 -9.77 -7.53 -11.63
CA ILE A 137 -11.08 -8.06 -12.06
C ILE A 137 -11.05 -9.58 -12.19
N GLY A 138 -9.99 -10.19 -12.75
CA GLY A 138 -9.87 -11.65 -12.84
C GLY A 138 -9.86 -12.36 -11.50
N GLY A 139 -9.24 -11.74 -10.48
CA GLY A 139 -9.30 -12.21 -9.10
C GLY A 139 -10.72 -12.15 -8.55
N MET A 140 -11.42 -11.02 -8.77
CA MET A 140 -12.81 -10.84 -8.34
C MET A 140 -13.75 -11.87 -8.97
N VAL A 141 -13.58 -12.16 -10.27
CA VAL A 141 -14.36 -13.20 -10.96
C VAL A 141 -14.06 -14.58 -10.38
N SER A 142 -12.78 -14.88 -10.16
CA SER A 142 -12.34 -16.20 -9.68
C SER A 142 -12.79 -16.50 -8.25
N THR A 143 -12.95 -15.49 -7.38
CA THR A 143 -13.43 -15.66 -6.00
C THR A 143 -14.89 -15.26 -5.81
N ASN A 144 -15.54 -14.71 -6.84
CA ASN A 144 -16.84 -14.03 -6.75
C ASN A 144 -16.90 -12.92 -5.68
N ALA A 145 -15.83 -12.15 -5.52
CA ALA A 145 -15.78 -11.05 -4.55
C ALA A 145 -16.88 -10.00 -4.84
N SER A 146 -17.45 -9.36 -3.83
CA SER A 146 -18.57 -8.44 -4.02
C SER A 146 -18.42 -7.11 -3.27
N GLY A 147 -18.35 -7.11 -1.94
CA GLY A 147 -18.34 -5.92 -1.09
C GLY A 147 -19.72 -5.34 -0.78
N HIS A 148 -19.72 -4.23 -0.03
CA HIS A 148 -20.90 -3.63 0.61
C HIS A 148 -22.07 -3.26 -0.30
N ARG A 149 -21.86 -3.10 -1.61
CA ARG A 149 -22.93 -2.74 -2.55
C ARG A 149 -23.74 -3.92 -3.06
N ALA A 150 -23.38 -5.15 -2.67
CA ALA A 150 -24.05 -6.34 -3.17
C ALA A 150 -25.54 -6.39 -2.80
N VAL A 151 -25.96 -5.75 -1.70
CA VAL A 151 -27.37 -5.61 -1.31
C VAL A 151 -28.27 -5.05 -2.42
N LYS A 152 -27.77 -4.09 -3.21
CA LYS A 152 -28.51 -3.53 -4.37
C LYS A 152 -28.10 -4.16 -5.68
N TYR A 153 -26.79 -4.33 -5.87
CA TYR A 153 -26.23 -4.60 -7.17
C TYR A 153 -25.93 -6.08 -7.41
N GLY A 154 -25.83 -6.91 -6.38
CA GLY A 154 -25.40 -8.31 -6.49
C GLY A 154 -23.87 -8.46 -6.51
N THR A 155 -23.42 -9.66 -6.85
CA THR A 155 -22.00 -10.08 -6.73
C THR A 155 -21.24 -9.97 -8.06
N THR A 156 -19.92 -10.17 -8.06
CA THR A 156 -19.13 -10.05 -9.31
C THR A 156 -19.65 -10.94 -10.42
N LYS A 157 -19.97 -12.21 -10.15
CA LYS A 157 -20.50 -13.13 -11.17
C LYS A 157 -21.73 -12.56 -11.87
N ASP A 158 -22.58 -11.82 -11.16
CA ASP A 158 -23.83 -11.24 -11.68
C ASP A 158 -23.59 -10.18 -12.75
N TYR A 159 -22.39 -9.59 -12.78
CA TYR A 159 -21.94 -8.65 -13.79
C TYR A 159 -21.00 -9.26 -14.83
N ILE A 160 -20.84 -10.58 -14.90
CA ILE A 160 -20.03 -11.21 -15.95
C ILE A 160 -20.94 -11.74 -17.05
N LYS A 161 -20.70 -11.27 -18.28
CA LYS A 161 -21.42 -11.67 -19.49
C LYS A 161 -20.70 -12.77 -20.27
N GLY A 162 -19.38 -12.86 -20.12
CA GLY A 162 -18.56 -13.85 -20.83
C GLY A 162 -17.10 -13.81 -20.41
N LEU A 163 -16.37 -14.88 -20.72
CA LEU A 163 -14.97 -15.08 -20.34
C LEU A 163 -14.19 -15.76 -21.46
N LYS A 164 -12.91 -15.40 -21.61
CA LYS A 164 -11.91 -16.21 -22.31
C LYS A 164 -11.07 -16.98 -21.28
N VAL A 165 -11.01 -18.29 -21.40
CA VAL A 165 -10.37 -19.19 -20.41
C VAL A 165 -9.38 -20.11 -21.11
N VAL A 166 -8.21 -20.30 -20.48
CA VAL A 166 -7.23 -21.32 -20.86
C VAL A 166 -7.39 -22.54 -19.95
N LEU A 167 -7.63 -23.71 -20.53
CA LEU A 167 -7.81 -24.97 -19.81
C LEU A 167 -6.47 -25.63 -19.44
N ALA A 168 -6.52 -26.75 -18.70
CA ALA A 168 -5.33 -27.46 -18.23
C ALA A 168 -4.39 -27.86 -19.38
N ASP A 169 -4.94 -28.34 -20.49
CA ASP A 169 -4.21 -28.74 -21.70
C ASP A 169 -3.73 -27.55 -22.56
N GLY A 170 -4.04 -26.33 -22.14
CA GLY A 170 -3.75 -25.08 -22.85
C GLY A 170 -4.75 -24.74 -23.97
N THR A 171 -5.86 -25.45 -24.11
CA THR A 171 -6.96 -25.08 -25.01
C THR A 171 -7.56 -23.73 -24.57
N ILE A 172 -7.78 -22.84 -25.54
CA ILE A 172 -8.44 -21.54 -25.31
C ILE A 172 -9.92 -21.69 -25.67
N ILE A 173 -10.80 -21.35 -24.74
CA ILE A 173 -12.25 -21.32 -24.95
C ILE A 173 -12.82 -19.93 -24.67
N GLU A 174 -13.94 -19.64 -25.30
CA GLU A 174 -14.78 -18.48 -25.00
C GLU A 174 -16.12 -18.96 -24.45
N THR A 175 -16.62 -18.26 -23.44
CA THR A 175 -17.89 -18.55 -22.77
C THR A 175 -18.76 -17.31 -22.76
N GLY A 176 -20.08 -17.49 -22.83
CA GLY A 176 -21.03 -16.37 -22.80
C GLY A 176 -20.91 -15.46 -24.02
N GLY A 177 -21.23 -14.17 -23.85
CA GLY A 177 -21.15 -13.19 -24.92
C GLY A 177 -21.86 -11.88 -24.60
N ILE A 178 -21.87 -10.94 -25.55
CA ILE A 178 -22.48 -9.62 -25.35
C ILE A 178 -24.01 -9.63 -25.43
N THR A 179 -24.61 -10.71 -25.93
CA THR A 179 -26.06 -10.84 -26.09
C THR A 179 -26.78 -10.76 -24.74
N PRO A 180 -27.87 -9.98 -24.59
CA PRO A 180 -28.57 -9.84 -23.32
C PRO A 180 -29.15 -11.14 -22.75
N LYS A 181 -29.50 -12.10 -23.61
CA LYS A 181 -30.02 -13.41 -23.20
C LYS A 181 -29.52 -14.49 -24.15
N THR A 182 -29.27 -15.67 -23.61
CA THR A 182 -29.01 -16.90 -24.36
C THR A 182 -29.50 -18.10 -23.56
N SER A 183 -29.90 -19.17 -24.25
CA SER A 183 -30.20 -20.48 -23.66
C SER A 183 -29.48 -21.60 -24.43
N LEU A 184 -28.43 -21.24 -25.16
CA LEU A 184 -27.64 -22.16 -25.96
C LEU A 184 -26.57 -22.84 -25.10
N GLY A 185 -26.76 -24.13 -24.82
CA GLY A 185 -25.81 -24.95 -24.07
C GLY A 185 -25.80 -24.66 -22.55
N TYR A 186 -24.78 -25.18 -21.86
CA TYR A 186 -24.58 -24.95 -20.43
C TYR A 186 -23.91 -23.58 -20.18
N ASP A 187 -24.23 -22.97 -19.03
CA ASP A 187 -23.59 -21.72 -18.61
C ASP A 187 -22.19 -21.98 -18.04
N LEU A 188 -21.22 -22.12 -18.95
CA LEU A 188 -19.81 -22.28 -18.59
C LEU A 188 -19.22 -21.01 -17.98
N THR A 189 -19.76 -19.83 -18.29
CA THR A 189 -19.30 -18.56 -17.70
C THR A 189 -19.44 -18.62 -16.17
N ARG A 190 -20.61 -19.03 -15.68
CA ARG A 190 -20.86 -19.17 -14.24
C ARG A 190 -20.10 -20.33 -13.61
N LEU A 191 -19.75 -21.36 -14.38
CA LEU A 191 -18.90 -22.45 -13.89
C LEU A 191 -17.48 -21.98 -13.56
N PHE A 192 -16.90 -21.08 -14.36
CA PHE A 192 -15.56 -20.54 -14.10
C PHE A 192 -15.57 -19.40 -13.06
N CYS A 193 -16.69 -18.71 -12.87
CA CYS A 193 -16.86 -17.81 -11.74
C CYS A 193 -16.81 -18.60 -10.42
N ALA A 194 -16.15 -18.06 -9.38
CA ALA A 194 -15.95 -18.73 -8.10
C ALA A 194 -15.11 -20.03 -8.14
N ALA A 195 -14.49 -20.38 -9.28
CA ALA A 195 -13.67 -21.59 -9.40
C ALA A 195 -12.24 -21.44 -8.83
N GLU A 196 -11.83 -20.23 -8.43
CA GLU A 196 -10.51 -19.92 -7.87
C GLU A 196 -9.33 -20.46 -8.69
N GLY A 197 -9.47 -20.48 -10.01
CA GLY A 197 -8.42 -20.99 -10.91
C GLY A 197 -8.21 -22.50 -10.89
N THR A 198 -9.11 -23.26 -10.23
CA THR A 198 -9.02 -24.74 -10.19
C THR A 198 -9.52 -25.41 -11.47
N LEU A 199 -10.30 -24.72 -12.30
CA LEU A 199 -10.88 -25.27 -13.53
C LEU A 199 -10.28 -24.69 -14.81
N GLY A 200 -9.62 -23.53 -14.73
CA GLY A 200 -9.00 -22.85 -15.86
C GLY A 200 -8.49 -21.47 -15.48
N ILE A 201 -7.75 -20.85 -16.40
CA ILE A 201 -7.11 -19.54 -16.21
C ILE A 201 -7.85 -18.49 -17.05
N ILE A 202 -8.47 -17.53 -16.39
CA ILE A 202 -9.22 -16.44 -17.05
C ILE A 202 -8.23 -15.42 -17.65
N THR A 203 -8.37 -15.11 -18.94
CA THR A 203 -7.48 -14.21 -19.69
C THR A 203 -8.19 -13.03 -20.37
N GLU A 204 -9.52 -13.06 -20.45
CA GLU A 204 -10.35 -11.92 -20.89
C GLU A 204 -11.73 -12.01 -20.23
N ILE A 205 -12.32 -10.85 -19.91
CA ILE A 205 -13.57 -10.75 -19.16
C ILE A 205 -14.48 -9.73 -19.82
N ILE A 206 -15.74 -10.11 -20.05
CA ILE A 206 -16.80 -9.21 -20.51
C ILE A 206 -17.65 -8.81 -19.29
N CYS A 207 -17.45 -7.59 -18.80
CA CYS A 207 -18.19 -7.03 -17.67
C CYS A 207 -19.46 -6.31 -18.17
N LYS A 208 -20.60 -6.55 -17.52
CA LYS A 208 -21.81 -5.73 -17.61
C LYS A 208 -21.56 -4.40 -16.87
N LEU A 209 -22.05 -3.31 -17.45
CA LEU A 209 -22.00 -1.96 -16.89
C LEU A 209 -23.39 -1.49 -16.48
N GLU A 210 -23.43 -0.52 -15.58
CA GLU A 210 -24.64 0.21 -15.18
C GLU A 210 -24.41 1.72 -15.32
N PRO A 211 -25.45 2.53 -15.58
CA PRO A 211 -25.39 3.97 -15.39
C PRO A 211 -25.00 4.31 -13.95
N LYS A 212 -24.15 5.32 -13.78
CA LYS A 212 -23.84 5.86 -12.46
C LYS A 212 -25.09 6.57 -11.91
N PRO A 213 -25.49 6.31 -10.65
CA PRO A 213 -26.61 7.02 -10.03
C PRO A 213 -26.40 8.53 -9.99
N GLU A 214 -27.46 9.31 -10.25
CA GLU A 214 -27.43 10.77 -10.26
C GLU A 214 -27.25 11.38 -8.85
N TYR A 215 -27.71 10.65 -7.82
CA TYR A 215 -27.69 11.10 -6.44
C TYR A 215 -27.40 9.94 -5.50
N GLY A 216 -26.79 10.25 -4.35
CA GLY A 216 -26.64 9.28 -3.27
C GLY A 216 -26.36 9.95 -1.94
N ALA A 217 -26.76 9.29 -0.87
CA ALA A 217 -26.63 9.75 0.49
C ALA A 217 -26.07 8.63 1.38
N LEU A 218 -25.53 9.01 2.54
CA LEU A 218 -25.06 8.12 3.59
C LEU A 218 -25.65 8.55 4.92
N ALA A 219 -26.21 7.60 5.67
CA ALA A 219 -26.71 7.76 7.02
C ALA A 219 -25.83 7.05 8.04
N LEU A 220 -25.68 7.65 9.22
CA LEU A 220 -25.05 7.09 10.39
C LEU A 220 -26.12 6.94 11.49
N ALA A 221 -26.22 5.75 12.06
CA ALA A 221 -27.14 5.47 13.16
C ALA A 221 -26.40 4.82 14.33
N VAL A 222 -26.38 5.49 15.48
CA VAL A 222 -25.67 5.08 16.69
C VAL A 222 -26.63 4.40 17.65
N PHE A 223 -26.27 3.19 18.10
CA PHE A 223 -27.06 2.40 19.03
C PHE A 223 -26.25 2.04 20.29
N GLY A 224 -26.94 2.06 21.43
CA GLY A 224 -26.43 1.54 22.70
C GLY A 224 -26.63 0.03 22.89
N ASP A 225 -27.26 -0.63 21.92
CA ASP A 225 -27.51 -2.08 21.90
C ASP A 225 -27.38 -2.63 20.47
N VAL A 226 -26.59 -3.68 20.29
CA VAL A 226 -26.39 -4.35 19.00
C VAL A 226 -27.65 -5.04 18.50
N ASN A 227 -28.54 -5.47 19.40
CA ASN A 227 -29.81 -6.12 19.01
C ASN A 227 -30.75 -5.10 18.39
N ALA A 228 -30.90 -3.95 19.04
CA ALA A 228 -31.67 -2.82 18.51
C ALA A 228 -31.18 -2.38 17.13
N ALA A 229 -29.86 -2.34 16.90
CA ALA A 229 -29.30 -2.05 15.59
C ALA A 229 -29.69 -3.11 14.55
N GLY A 230 -29.57 -4.41 14.88
CA GLY A 230 -29.91 -5.48 13.94
C GLY A 230 -31.41 -5.62 13.66
N ASP A 231 -32.28 -5.34 14.65
CA ASP A 231 -33.73 -5.29 14.44
C ASP A 231 -34.12 -4.11 13.53
N ALA A 232 -33.47 -2.95 13.71
CA ALA A 232 -33.64 -1.81 12.81
C ALA A 232 -33.24 -2.14 11.37
N VAL A 233 -32.09 -2.81 11.16
CA VAL A 233 -31.68 -3.28 9.82
C VAL A 233 -32.71 -4.24 9.22
N THR A 234 -33.25 -5.14 10.04
CA THR A 234 -34.27 -6.10 9.60
C THR A 234 -35.55 -5.38 9.13
N GLU A 235 -36.05 -4.39 9.89
CA GLU A 235 -37.20 -3.60 9.45
C GLU A 235 -36.87 -2.75 8.21
N VAL A 236 -35.71 -2.08 8.16
CA VAL A 236 -35.29 -1.29 6.99
C VAL A 236 -35.27 -2.15 5.72
N THR A 237 -34.61 -3.30 5.75
CA THR A 237 -34.48 -4.21 4.60
C THR A 237 -35.81 -4.84 4.18
N THR A 238 -36.75 -5.06 5.10
CA THR A 238 -38.08 -5.62 4.79
C THR A 238 -39.14 -4.56 4.47
N SER A 239 -38.86 -3.27 4.67
CA SER A 239 -39.79 -2.15 4.45
C SER A 239 -39.96 -1.72 2.98
N GLY A 240 -39.23 -2.36 2.05
CA GLY A 240 -39.20 -2.01 0.63
C GLY A 240 -38.20 -0.90 0.26
N ILE A 241 -37.42 -0.40 1.23
CA ILE A 241 -36.33 0.57 0.98
C ILE A 241 -35.17 -0.15 0.29
N LYS A 242 -34.71 0.38 -0.84
CA LYS A 242 -33.58 -0.18 -1.58
C LYS A 242 -32.27 0.46 -1.14
N LEU A 243 -31.66 -0.12 -0.12
CA LEU A 243 -30.32 0.26 0.34
C LEU A 243 -29.28 -0.03 -0.74
N ALA A 244 -28.36 0.90 -0.95
CA ALA A 244 -27.15 0.72 -1.76
C ALA A 244 -25.99 0.10 -0.96
N GLY A 245 -26.04 0.19 0.36
CA GLY A 245 -25.09 -0.44 1.28
C GLY A 245 -25.62 -0.36 2.71
N CYS A 246 -25.28 -1.33 3.56
CA CYS A 246 -25.65 -1.30 4.97
C CYS A 246 -24.61 -2.06 5.79
N GLU A 247 -23.82 -1.31 6.53
CA GLU A 247 -22.73 -1.80 7.36
C GLU A 247 -23.13 -1.83 8.82
N ILE A 248 -22.66 -2.82 9.57
CA ILE A 248 -22.60 -2.80 11.03
C ILE A 248 -21.16 -2.79 11.51
N MET A 249 -20.90 -2.13 12.64
CA MET A 249 -19.61 -2.12 13.32
C MET A 249 -19.80 -2.25 14.82
N ASP A 250 -19.08 -3.19 15.45
CA ASP A 250 -19.02 -3.33 16.89
C ASP A 250 -18.01 -2.35 17.54
N LYS A 251 -17.97 -2.34 18.88
CA LYS A 251 -17.05 -1.49 19.65
C LYS A 251 -15.56 -1.65 19.32
N PHE A 252 -15.10 -2.84 18.91
CA PHE A 252 -13.70 -3.05 18.54
C PHE A 252 -13.39 -2.40 17.20
N SER A 253 -14.31 -2.58 16.25
CA SER A 253 -14.25 -2.03 14.90
C SER A 253 -14.42 -0.52 14.91
N LEU A 254 -15.22 0.04 15.83
CA LEU A 254 -15.45 1.47 15.96
C LEU A 254 -14.21 2.26 16.34
N LYS A 255 -13.34 1.70 17.19
CA LYS A 255 -12.05 2.33 17.56
C LYS A 255 -11.18 2.62 16.33
N VAL A 256 -11.35 1.86 15.25
CA VAL A 256 -10.60 2.05 14.01
C VAL A 256 -11.10 3.25 13.20
N VAL A 257 -12.40 3.57 13.29
CA VAL A 257 -13.04 4.66 12.53
C VAL A 257 -13.32 5.92 13.35
N GLU A 258 -12.98 5.91 14.65
CA GLU A 258 -13.19 7.01 15.61
C GLU A 258 -12.80 8.39 15.05
N LYS A 259 -11.61 8.51 14.43
CA LYS A 259 -11.16 9.78 13.86
C LYS A 259 -12.08 10.31 12.75
N ALA A 260 -12.60 9.42 11.89
CA ALA A 260 -13.52 9.81 10.81
C ALA A 260 -14.92 10.15 11.35
N LEU A 261 -15.35 9.47 12.43
CA LEU A 261 -16.58 9.80 13.13
C LEU A 261 -16.50 11.16 13.84
N GLY A 262 -15.31 11.57 14.29
CA GLY A 262 -15.08 12.85 14.95
C GLY A 262 -15.65 12.92 16.37
N LYS A 263 -15.88 11.78 17.02
CA LYS A 263 -16.42 11.66 18.38
C LYS A 263 -15.86 10.45 19.12
N ASP A 264 -15.94 10.49 20.45
CA ASP A 264 -15.55 9.37 21.33
C ASP A 264 -16.49 8.18 21.10
N VAL A 265 -15.92 7.05 20.68
CA VAL A 265 -16.68 5.82 20.38
C VAL A 265 -16.81 4.88 21.59
N SER A 266 -16.24 5.23 22.75
CA SER A 266 -16.17 4.35 23.92
C SER A 266 -17.55 3.96 24.50
N LYS A 267 -18.59 4.74 24.20
CA LYS A 267 -19.98 4.54 24.65
C LYS A 267 -20.90 3.98 23.57
N ILE A 268 -20.38 3.71 22.37
CA ILE A 268 -21.15 3.18 21.25
C ILE A 268 -20.99 1.67 21.21
N GLU A 269 -22.10 0.94 21.31
CA GLU A 269 -22.09 -0.52 21.20
C GLU A 269 -22.23 -0.99 19.75
N ALA A 270 -23.00 -0.26 18.93
CA ALA A 270 -23.12 -0.52 17.50
C ALA A 270 -23.31 0.77 16.68
N LEU A 271 -22.69 0.80 15.50
CA LEU A 271 -22.92 1.81 14.47
C LEU A 271 -23.45 1.14 13.21
N LEU A 272 -24.51 1.71 12.62
CA LEU A 272 -24.91 1.40 11.26
C LEU A 272 -24.44 2.51 10.32
N ILE A 273 -23.90 2.11 9.16
CA ILE A 273 -23.62 2.99 8.02
C ILE A 273 -24.53 2.53 6.89
N MET A 274 -25.49 3.36 6.48
CA MET A 274 -26.46 3.01 5.45
C MET A 274 -26.32 3.94 4.25
N GLU A 275 -26.16 3.39 3.06
CA GLU A 275 -26.13 4.16 1.82
C GLU A 275 -27.41 3.92 1.02
N ALA A 276 -27.87 4.95 0.32
CA ALA A 276 -28.87 4.84 -0.73
C ALA A 276 -28.45 5.70 -1.93
N ASP A 277 -28.74 5.21 -3.12
CA ASP A 277 -28.42 5.89 -4.37
C ASP A 277 -29.55 5.71 -5.41
N GLY A 278 -29.65 6.66 -6.34
CA GLY A 278 -30.70 6.70 -7.35
C GLY A 278 -31.23 8.11 -7.56
N ASN A 279 -32.54 8.22 -7.75
CA ASN A 279 -33.21 9.50 -7.92
C ASN A 279 -33.35 10.25 -6.59
N LYS A 280 -33.11 11.57 -6.62
CA LYS A 280 -32.97 12.40 -5.42
C LYS A 280 -34.20 12.34 -4.52
N GLU A 281 -35.41 12.46 -5.07
CA GLU A 281 -36.66 12.46 -4.31
C GLU A 281 -36.86 11.14 -3.55
N VAL A 282 -36.52 10.01 -4.19
CA VAL A 282 -36.59 8.68 -3.60
C VAL A 282 -35.55 8.52 -2.49
N VAL A 283 -34.30 8.92 -2.73
CA VAL A 283 -33.22 8.80 -1.75
C VAL A 283 -33.52 9.63 -0.49
N VAL A 284 -33.96 10.89 -0.65
CA VAL A 284 -34.29 11.76 0.50
C VAL A 284 -35.46 11.18 1.30
N ARG A 285 -36.51 10.71 0.63
CA ARG A 285 -37.64 10.04 1.28
C ARG A 285 -37.18 8.82 2.07
N ASP A 286 -36.37 7.96 1.46
CA ASP A 286 -35.90 6.72 2.06
C ASP A 286 -34.98 7.01 3.25
N MET A 287 -34.09 8.01 3.18
CA MET A 287 -33.26 8.42 4.30
C MET A 287 -34.06 8.95 5.50
N ASN A 288 -35.17 9.68 5.26
CA ASN A 288 -36.03 10.10 6.35
C ASN A 288 -36.78 8.92 6.98
N ARG A 289 -37.28 8.00 6.15
CA ARG A 289 -37.98 6.79 6.61
C ARG A 289 -37.05 5.84 7.37
N ILE A 290 -35.79 5.70 6.97
CA ILE A 290 -34.77 4.96 7.74
C ILE A 290 -34.64 5.56 9.14
N GLY A 291 -34.57 6.89 9.25
CA GLY A 291 -34.51 7.56 10.55
C GLY A 291 -35.73 7.29 11.44
N GLU A 292 -36.94 7.24 10.86
CA GLU A 292 -38.16 6.86 11.58
C GLU A 292 -38.11 5.42 12.09
N ILE A 293 -37.61 4.48 11.28
CA ILE A 293 -37.44 3.08 11.68
C ILE A 293 -36.41 2.98 12.81
N CYS A 294 -35.23 3.61 12.68
CA CYS A 294 -34.20 3.61 13.71
C CYS A 294 -34.72 4.18 15.05
N LYS A 295 -35.60 5.19 15.02
CA LYS A 295 -36.24 5.74 16.24
C LYS A 295 -37.12 4.72 16.97
N LYS A 296 -37.82 3.83 16.25
CA LYS A 296 -38.63 2.75 16.86
C LYS A 296 -37.76 1.80 17.69
N TYR A 297 -36.50 1.63 17.28
CA TYR A 297 -35.51 0.79 17.95
C TYR A 297 -34.52 1.60 18.79
N HIS A 298 -34.95 2.73 19.36
CA HIS A 298 -34.18 3.48 20.35
C HIS A 298 -32.78 3.92 19.89
N VAL A 299 -32.63 4.31 18.62
CA VAL A 299 -31.40 4.94 18.13
C VAL A 299 -31.05 6.16 19.00
N GLN A 300 -29.78 6.28 19.38
CA GLN A 300 -29.29 7.40 20.19
C GLN A 300 -29.04 8.63 19.32
N GLU A 301 -28.45 8.42 18.14
CA GLU A 301 -28.16 9.48 17.17
C GLU A 301 -28.42 8.96 15.75
N TYR A 302 -29.09 9.77 14.94
CA TYR A 302 -29.29 9.50 13.52
C TYR A 302 -29.02 10.77 12.72
N GLU A 303 -28.09 10.68 11.77
CA GLU A 303 -27.78 11.75 10.83
C GLU A 303 -27.55 11.19 9.43
N TRP A 304 -27.90 11.94 8.39
CA TRP A 304 -27.55 11.58 7.02
C TRP A 304 -27.01 12.78 6.26
N THR A 305 -26.16 12.50 5.26
CA THR A 305 -25.49 13.50 4.44
C THR A 305 -25.44 13.05 2.98
N ASP A 306 -25.64 13.99 2.07
CA ASP A 306 -25.45 13.85 0.64
C ASP A 306 -24.16 14.53 0.16
N VAL A 307 -23.37 15.11 1.07
CA VAL A 307 -22.10 15.78 0.75
C VAL A 307 -21.06 14.74 0.32
N PRO A 308 -20.62 14.72 -0.96
CA PRO A 308 -19.76 13.66 -1.48
C PRO A 308 -18.47 13.46 -0.68
N ALA A 309 -17.83 14.57 -0.27
CA ALA A 309 -16.59 14.52 0.51
C ALA A 309 -16.76 13.83 1.87
N ARG A 310 -17.89 14.06 2.57
CA ARG A 310 -18.17 13.42 3.86
C ARG A 310 -18.46 11.92 3.69
N ARG A 311 -19.18 11.56 2.63
CA ARG A 311 -19.44 10.15 2.26
C ARG A 311 -18.14 9.41 1.98
N GLU A 312 -17.29 9.98 1.13
CA GLU A 312 -15.99 9.38 0.78
C GLU A 312 -15.06 9.26 1.98
N GLU A 313 -15.04 10.24 2.89
CA GLU A 313 -14.25 10.17 4.12
C GLU A 313 -14.66 8.97 4.98
N MET A 314 -15.98 8.83 5.22
CA MET A 314 -16.51 7.74 6.05
C MET A 314 -16.27 6.37 5.42
N MET A 315 -16.59 6.23 4.13
CA MET A 315 -16.42 4.95 3.42
C MET A 315 -14.94 4.57 3.25
N ARG A 316 -14.04 5.55 3.11
CA ARG A 316 -12.59 5.30 3.14
C ARG A 316 -12.12 4.81 4.49
N ALA A 317 -12.63 5.38 5.59
CA ALA A 317 -12.31 4.90 6.94
C ALA A 317 -12.82 3.46 7.14
N ARG A 318 -14.06 3.17 6.73
CA ARG A 318 -14.64 1.82 6.75
C ARG A 318 -13.87 0.82 5.88
N GLY A 319 -13.41 1.21 4.69
CA GLY A 319 -12.59 0.38 3.81
C GLY A 319 -11.19 0.10 4.36
N GLY A 320 -10.65 0.99 5.20
CA GLY A 320 -9.38 0.81 5.90
C GLY A 320 -9.45 -0.07 7.14
N LEU A 321 -10.63 -0.57 7.52
CA LEU A 321 -10.88 -1.28 8.77
C LEU A 321 -10.01 -2.52 8.93
N VAL A 322 -10.07 -3.44 7.96
CA VAL A 322 -9.47 -4.78 8.06
C VAL A 322 -7.98 -4.71 8.40
N PRO A 323 -7.10 -4.03 7.64
CA PRO A 323 -5.68 -3.99 8.02
C PRO A 323 -5.43 -3.31 9.37
N THR A 324 -6.27 -2.33 9.74
CA THR A 324 -6.08 -1.53 10.94
C THR A 324 -6.48 -2.28 12.21
N LEU A 325 -7.23 -3.38 12.11
CA LEU A 325 -7.55 -4.24 13.26
C LEU A 325 -6.30 -4.84 13.93
N SER A 326 -5.17 -4.98 13.21
CA SER A 326 -3.87 -5.32 13.83
C SER A 326 -3.34 -4.25 14.81
N ARG A 327 -3.99 -3.08 14.92
CA ARG A 327 -3.59 -1.99 15.82
C ARG A 327 -4.44 -1.88 17.08
N ILE A 328 -5.51 -2.67 17.22
CA ILE A 328 -6.39 -2.58 18.40
C ILE A 328 -5.68 -3.01 19.69
N LYS A 329 -4.68 -3.90 19.58
CA LYS A 329 -3.85 -4.36 20.68
C LYS A 329 -2.39 -4.47 20.21
N PRO A 330 -1.44 -3.69 20.77
CA PRO A 330 -0.03 -3.77 20.41
C PRO A 330 0.53 -5.18 20.54
N GLY A 331 1.32 -5.62 19.56
CA GLY A 331 1.89 -6.97 19.48
C GLY A 331 0.94 -8.04 18.94
N ASN A 332 -0.34 -7.73 18.75
CA ASN A 332 -1.30 -8.62 18.10
C ASN A 332 -1.43 -8.33 16.60
N ARG A 333 -2.04 -9.27 15.88
CA ARG A 333 -2.32 -9.19 14.45
C ARG A 333 -3.75 -9.68 14.19
N LEU A 334 -4.41 -9.08 13.21
CA LEU A 334 -5.59 -9.69 12.60
C LEU A 334 -5.24 -11.04 11.96
N VAL A 335 -6.09 -12.03 12.21
CA VAL A 335 -5.97 -13.39 11.68
C VAL A 335 -7.18 -13.70 10.79
N ALA A 336 -6.90 -13.84 9.49
CA ALA A 336 -7.87 -14.29 8.51
C ALA A 336 -7.85 -15.83 8.44
N ILE A 337 -8.91 -16.43 8.99
CA ILE A 337 -9.25 -17.84 8.97
C ILE A 337 -10.77 -18.01 8.73
N THR A 338 -11.63 -18.12 9.75
CA THR A 338 -13.04 -18.49 9.60
C THR A 338 -14.07 -17.35 9.60
N GLU A 339 -13.63 -16.10 9.40
CA GLU A 339 -14.35 -14.85 9.69
C GLU A 339 -15.34 -14.29 8.64
N ASP A 340 -15.89 -15.05 7.69
CA ASP A 340 -16.66 -14.50 6.54
C ASP A 340 -18.04 -15.15 6.42
N LEU A 341 -18.88 -14.98 7.43
CA LEU A 341 -20.12 -15.75 7.55
C LEU A 341 -21.26 -15.03 6.81
N GLY A 342 -21.96 -15.74 5.93
CA GLY A 342 -23.21 -15.25 5.36
C GLY A 342 -24.39 -15.88 6.07
N VAL A 343 -25.34 -15.10 6.58
CA VAL A 343 -26.53 -15.59 7.30
C VAL A 343 -27.79 -14.86 6.83
N PRO A 344 -28.99 -15.45 6.97
CA PRO A 344 -30.23 -14.71 6.75
C PRO A 344 -30.26 -13.43 7.60
N SER A 345 -30.80 -12.33 7.07
CA SER A 345 -30.78 -11.03 7.77
C SER A 345 -31.39 -11.07 9.17
N THR A 346 -32.44 -11.88 9.35
CA THR A 346 -33.10 -12.12 10.66
C THR A 346 -32.22 -12.83 11.69
N LYS A 347 -31.07 -13.38 11.28
CA LYS A 347 -30.11 -14.12 12.12
C LYS A 347 -28.84 -13.33 12.43
N ILE A 348 -28.68 -12.12 11.90
CA ILE A 348 -27.52 -11.27 12.14
C ILE A 348 -27.34 -10.96 13.64
N PRO A 349 -28.36 -10.51 14.40
CA PRO A 349 -28.18 -10.24 15.83
C PRO A 349 -27.72 -11.46 16.62
N GLU A 350 -28.32 -12.62 16.34
CA GLU A 350 -27.98 -13.89 16.99
C GLU A 350 -26.53 -14.31 16.68
N THR A 351 -26.09 -14.14 15.44
CA THR A 351 -24.73 -14.46 15.00
C THR A 351 -23.69 -13.60 15.71
N ILE A 352 -23.95 -12.29 15.83
CA ILE A 352 -23.04 -11.36 16.53
C ILE A 352 -22.95 -11.73 18.03
N ARG A 353 -24.08 -12.02 18.69
CA ARG A 353 -24.08 -12.43 20.10
C ARG A 353 -23.25 -13.71 20.32
N ARG A 354 -23.44 -14.73 19.49
CA ARG A 354 -22.66 -15.97 19.57
C ARG A 354 -21.16 -15.72 19.33
N ALA A 355 -20.81 -14.86 18.38
CA ALA A 355 -19.40 -14.47 18.19
C ALA A 355 -18.81 -13.81 19.44
N GLN A 356 -19.57 -12.94 20.12
CA GLN A 356 -19.15 -12.33 21.39
C GLN A 356 -19.03 -13.35 22.54
N GLU A 357 -19.92 -14.33 22.61
CA GLU A 357 -19.87 -15.43 23.58
C GLU A 357 -18.64 -16.32 23.35
N ILE A 358 -18.37 -16.70 22.09
CA ILE A 358 -17.17 -17.44 21.67
C ILE A 358 -15.91 -16.65 22.04
N SER A 359 -15.89 -15.34 21.75
CA SER A 359 -14.77 -14.45 22.10
C SER A 359 -14.46 -14.50 23.60
N LYS A 360 -15.49 -14.45 24.46
CA LYS A 360 -15.34 -14.55 25.93
C LYS A 360 -14.90 -15.95 26.36
N LYS A 361 -15.55 -17.00 25.84
CA LYS A 361 -15.31 -18.41 26.18
C LYS A 361 -13.86 -18.82 25.94
N TYR A 362 -13.30 -18.46 24.78
CA TYR A 362 -11.92 -18.79 24.43
C TYR A 362 -10.91 -17.72 24.82
N ASN A 363 -11.36 -16.56 25.32
CA ASN A 363 -10.53 -15.40 25.66
C ASN A 363 -9.63 -14.98 24.47
N ILE A 364 -10.24 -14.88 23.29
CA ILE A 364 -9.63 -14.38 22.04
C ILE A 364 -10.50 -13.24 21.52
N ILE A 365 -9.87 -12.16 21.05
CA ILE A 365 -10.61 -11.02 20.50
C ILE A 365 -11.24 -11.42 19.16
N ILE A 366 -12.55 -11.25 19.05
CA ILE A 366 -13.29 -11.34 17.79
C ILE A 366 -13.88 -9.96 17.51
N ALA A 367 -13.36 -9.29 16.49
CA ALA A 367 -13.90 -8.01 16.01
C ALA A 367 -14.98 -8.28 14.96
N THR A 368 -16.15 -7.69 15.17
CA THR A 368 -17.33 -7.96 14.34
C THR A 368 -17.76 -6.71 13.56
N PHE A 369 -17.85 -6.87 12.24
CA PHE A 369 -18.31 -5.86 11.29
C PHE A 369 -18.86 -6.56 10.05
N GLY A 370 -19.64 -5.90 9.19
CA GLY A 370 -20.10 -6.58 7.98
C GLY A 370 -21.15 -5.84 7.19
N HIS A 371 -21.41 -6.35 6.00
CA HIS A 371 -22.39 -5.87 5.03
C HIS A 371 -23.76 -6.46 5.36
N VAL A 372 -24.33 -6.07 6.51
CA VAL A 372 -25.57 -6.66 7.05
C VAL A 372 -26.79 -6.52 6.13
N GLY A 373 -26.74 -5.59 5.16
CA GLY A 373 -27.77 -5.45 4.12
C GLY A 373 -27.93 -6.70 3.23
N ASP A 374 -26.86 -7.46 3.00
CA ASP A 374 -26.90 -8.69 2.18
C ASP A 374 -26.73 -9.98 3.00
N GLY A 375 -26.66 -9.87 4.33
CA GLY A 375 -26.50 -11.00 5.23
C GLY A 375 -25.05 -11.36 5.58
N ASN A 376 -24.06 -10.61 5.12
CA ASN A 376 -22.65 -10.87 5.43
C ASN A 376 -22.21 -10.28 6.79
N VAL A 377 -21.66 -11.13 7.66
CA VAL A 377 -21.12 -10.80 8.98
C VAL A 377 -19.68 -11.30 9.08
N HIS A 378 -18.73 -10.37 9.17
CA HIS A 378 -17.34 -10.69 9.44
C HIS A 378 -17.07 -10.80 10.94
N THR A 379 -16.39 -11.87 11.36
CA THR A 379 -16.10 -12.21 12.77
C THR A 379 -14.60 -12.49 12.95
N THR A 380 -13.77 -11.45 12.75
CA THR A 380 -12.33 -11.64 12.59
C THR A 380 -11.57 -11.74 13.90
N PHE A 381 -10.64 -12.69 13.96
CA PHE A 381 -9.79 -12.90 15.13
C PHE A 381 -8.63 -11.90 15.21
N VAL A 382 -8.24 -11.54 16.43
CA VAL A 382 -7.02 -10.76 16.70
C VAL A 382 -6.26 -11.40 17.86
N CYS A 383 -5.05 -11.90 17.59
CA CYS A 383 -4.22 -12.61 18.57
C CYS A 383 -2.72 -12.29 18.45
N ASP A 384 -1.92 -12.72 19.43
CA ASP A 384 -0.46 -12.71 19.29
C ASP A 384 -0.02 -13.96 18.51
N VAL A 385 0.48 -13.75 17.30
CA VAL A 385 0.89 -14.84 16.40
C VAL A 385 2.13 -15.60 16.87
N ARG A 386 2.81 -15.14 17.93
CA ARG A 386 3.92 -15.84 18.59
C ARG A 386 3.45 -16.75 19.71
N ASN A 387 2.21 -16.59 20.17
CA ASN A 387 1.71 -17.31 21.33
C ASN A 387 1.01 -18.62 20.93
N ARG A 388 1.60 -19.75 21.32
CA ARG A 388 1.02 -21.08 21.07
C ARG A 388 -0.37 -21.24 21.69
N GLU A 389 -0.58 -20.71 22.90
CA GLU A 389 -1.88 -20.81 23.59
C GLU A 389 -2.97 -19.96 22.93
N ASP A 390 -2.60 -18.88 22.25
CA ASP A 390 -3.57 -18.14 21.43
C ASP A 390 -4.05 -19.01 20.26
N TRP A 391 -3.13 -19.71 19.56
CA TRP A 391 -3.49 -20.61 18.46
C TRP A 391 -4.27 -21.85 18.92
N ASN A 392 -3.93 -22.42 20.09
CA ASN A 392 -4.66 -23.55 20.68
C ASN A 392 -6.12 -23.18 20.99
N ARG A 393 -6.37 -21.94 21.42
CA ARG A 393 -7.73 -21.45 21.73
C ARG A 393 -8.47 -20.95 20.48
N LEU A 394 -7.75 -20.41 19.49
CA LEU A 394 -8.33 -19.88 18.27
C LEU A 394 -8.94 -20.98 17.38
N LYS A 395 -8.30 -22.14 17.26
CA LYS A 395 -8.82 -23.26 16.44
C LYS A 395 -10.23 -23.70 16.83
N PRO A 396 -10.51 -24.10 18.09
CA PRO A 396 -11.87 -24.49 18.49
C PRO A 396 -12.85 -23.31 18.43
N ALA A 397 -12.41 -22.07 18.66
CA ALA A 397 -13.27 -20.89 18.45
C ALA A 397 -13.69 -20.73 16.98
N ALA A 398 -12.77 -20.97 16.05
CA ALA A 398 -13.01 -20.94 14.62
C ALA A 398 -14.00 -22.05 14.18
N GLU A 399 -13.86 -23.26 14.72
CA GLU A 399 -14.78 -24.38 14.49
C GLU A 399 -16.19 -24.09 15.04
N GLU A 400 -16.31 -23.43 16.19
CA GLU A 400 -17.62 -23.06 16.77
C GLU A 400 -18.31 -21.94 15.96
N LEU A 401 -17.56 -21.02 15.35
CA LEU A 401 -18.10 -20.04 14.40
C LEU A 401 -18.62 -20.70 13.12
N VAL A 402 -17.89 -21.69 12.58
CA VAL A 402 -18.34 -22.51 11.44
C VAL A 402 -19.67 -23.17 11.78
N LYS A 403 -19.76 -23.83 12.93
CA LYS A 403 -21.01 -24.47 13.40
C LYS A 403 -22.14 -23.46 13.54
N THR A 404 -21.84 -22.28 14.09
CA THR A 404 -22.82 -21.19 14.25
C THR A 404 -23.43 -20.78 12.91
N ALA A 405 -22.62 -20.57 11.87
CA ALA A 405 -23.13 -20.22 10.55
C ALA A 405 -24.07 -21.30 9.98
N LEU A 406 -23.69 -22.57 10.10
CA LEU A 406 -24.51 -23.70 9.64
C LEU A 406 -25.84 -23.80 10.40
N GLU A 407 -25.82 -23.64 11.73
CA GLU A 407 -27.04 -23.61 12.56
C GLU A 407 -27.97 -22.44 12.21
N MET A 408 -27.41 -21.32 11.75
CA MET A 408 -28.17 -20.17 11.22
C MET A 408 -28.72 -20.39 9.80
N LYS A 409 -28.50 -21.58 9.21
CA LYS A 409 -28.79 -21.87 7.79
C LYS A 409 -28.06 -20.91 6.84
N GLY A 410 -26.86 -20.51 7.23
CA GLY A 410 -25.97 -19.64 6.49
C GLY A 410 -24.94 -20.37 5.63
N THR A 411 -23.92 -19.63 5.22
CA THR A 411 -22.75 -20.07 4.44
C THR A 411 -21.46 -19.75 5.18
N LEU A 412 -20.45 -20.60 5.01
CA LEU A 412 -19.11 -20.45 5.59
C LEU A 412 -18.25 -19.38 4.91
N SER A 413 -18.61 -19.00 3.68
CA SER A 413 -18.06 -17.84 2.98
C SER A 413 -19.17 -17.11 2.25
N ALA A 414 -19.26 -15.80 2.48
CA ALA A 414 -20.16 -14.90 1.78
C ALA A 414 -19.50 -14.34 0.51
N GLU A 415 -18.23 -13.93 0.58
CA GLU A 415 -17.55 -13.23 -0.53
C GLU A 415 -16.07 -13.56 -0.74
N HIS A 416 -15.38 -14.12 0.26
CA HIS A 416 -13.93 -14.36 0.19
C HIS A 416 -13.53 -15.61 -0.61
N GLY A 417 -14.48 -16.51 -0.85
CA GLY A 417 -14.24 -17.82 -1.44
C GLY A 417 -13.85 -18.87 -0.41
N THR A 418 -13.38 -20.02 -0.91
CA THR A 418 -13.07 -21.21 -0.12
C THR A 418 -11.58 -21.31 0.18
N GLY A 419 -10.72 -21.25 -0.84
CA GLY A 419 -9.28 -21.45 -0.74
C GLY A 419 -8.88 -22.68 0.10
N LEU A 420 -7.78 -22.54 0.84
CA LEU A 420 -7.31 -23.49 1.85
C LEU A 420 -8.13 -23.38 3.13
N THR A 421 -8.44 -22.15 3.53
CA THR A 421 -8.95 -21.83 4.85
C THR A 421 -10.34 -22.43 5.13
N ARG A 422 -11.17 -22.64 4.11
CA ARG A 422 -12.49 -23.27 4.24
C ARG A 422 -12.52 -24.72 3.79
N SER A 423 -11.45 -25.23 3.17
CA SER A 423 -11.37 -26.62 2.71
C SER A 423 -11.72 -27.63 3.82
N PRO A 424 -11.26 -27.48 5.09
CA PRO A 424 -11.61 -28.43 6.15
C PRO A 424 -13.09 -28.56 6.49
N HIS A 425 -13.90 -27.57 6.10
CA HIS A 425 -15.31 -27.47 6.50
C HIS A 425 -16.27 -27.44 5.31
N ILE A 426 -15.77 -27.36 4.07
CA ILE A 426 -16.62 -27.17 2.88
C ILE A 426 -17.64 -28.30 2.70
N GLU A 427 -17.23 -29.55 2.96
CA GLU A 427 -18.10 -30.72 2.81
C GLU A 427 -19.24 -30.73 3.85
N LEU A 428 -19.07 -30.07 5.00
CA LEU A 428 -20.14 -29.92 6.00
C LEU A 428 -21.31 -29.09 5.45
N GLN A 429 -21.03 -28.12 4.58
CA GLN A 429 -22.05 -27.27 3.96
C GLN A 429 -22.59 -27.89 2.66
N LEU A 430 -21.70 -28.42 1.80
CA LEU A 430 -22.06 -28.86 0.46
C LEU A 430 -22.55 -30.31 0.38
N GLY A 431 -22.18 -31.16 1.34
CA GLY A 431 -22.57 -32.56 1.37
C GLY A 431 -22.28 -33.29 0.04
N PRO A 432 -23.23 -34.07 -0.51
CA PRO A 432 -23.03 -34.81 -1.76
C PRO A 432 -22.64 -33.96 -2.99
N ALA A 433 -22.86 -32.65 -2.98
CA ALA A 433 -22.45 -31.77 -4.08
C ALA A 433 -20.92 -31.73 -4.25
N MET A 434 -20.15 -32.02 -3.19
CA MET A 434 -18.69 -32.14 -3.27
C MET A 434 -18.23 -33.18 -4.29
N GLU A 435 -18.91 -34.32 -4.38
CA GLU A 435 -18.56 -35.36 -5.35
C GLU A 435 -18.82 -34.93 -6.79
N VAL A 436 -19.81 -34.06 -7.02
CA VAL A 436 -20.06 -33.46 -8.33
C VAL A 436 -18.95 -32.46 -8.68
N MET A 437 -18.54 -31.61 -7.75
CA MET A 437 -17.42 -30.69 -7.96
C MET A 437 -16.12 -31.43 -8.29
N ARG A 438 -15.82 -32.52 -7.56
CA ARG A 438 -14.67 -33.40 -7.83
C ARG A 438 -14.73 -34.01 -9.23
N LYS A 439 -15.91 -34.45 -9.71
CA LYS A 439 -16.09 -34.96 -11.07
C LYS A 439 -15.86 -33.89 -12.14
N VAL A 440 -16.35 -32.67 -11.93
CA VAL A 440 -16.10 -31.54 -12.85
C VAL A 440 -14.60 -31.20 -12.91
N LYS A 441 -13.94 -31.12 -11.75
CA LYS A 441 -12.50 -30.91 -11.65
C LYS A 441 -11.73 -31.98 -12.43
N GLN A 442 -12.05 -33.26 -12.23
CA GLN A 442 -11.39 -34.36 -12.92
C GLN A 442 -11.59 -34.32 -14.44
N ALA A 443 -12.74 -33.83 -14.91
CA ALA A 443 -13.04 -33.73 -16.34
C ALA A 443 -12.26 -32.60 -17.03
N LEU A 444 -12.06 -31.46 -16.35
CA LEU A 444 -11.38 -30.28 -16.90
C LEU A 444 -9.87 -30.25 -16.62
N ASP A 445 -9.41 -30.96 -15.59
CA ASP A 445 -8.01 -31.04 -15.19
C ASP A 445 -7.67 -32.45 -14.67
N PRO A 446 -7.51 -33.42 -15.58
CA PRO A 446 -7.35 -34.82 -15.21
C PRO A 446 -6.05 -35.13 -14.46
N ASP A 447 -5.00 -34.33 -14.68
CA ASP A 447 -3.70 -34.45 -13.98
C ASP A 447 -3.63 -33.60 -12.69
N GLY A 448 -4.67 -32.81 -12.40
CA GLY A 448 -4.72 -31.99 -11.19
C GLY A 448 -3.68 -30.87 -11.12
N ILE A 449 -3.25 -30.32 -12.26
CA ILE A 449 -2.21 -29.28 -12.30
C ILE A 449 -2.74 -27.87 -11.98
N LEU A 450 -4.02 -27.60 -12.18
CA LEU A 450 -4.62 -26.27 -11.99
C LEU A 450 -4.97 -26.02 -10.52
N ASN A 451 -4.21 -25.12 -9.91
CA ASN A 451 -4.34 -24.66 -8.53
C ASN A 451 -4.61 -25.78 -7.50
N PRO A 452 -3.76 -26.83 -7.41
CA PRO A 452 -4.02 -27.98 -6.55
C PRO A 452 -3.94 -27.65 -5.07
N GLY A 453 -4.63 -28.45 -4.26
CA GLY A 453 -4.69 -28.36 -2.79
C GLY A 453 -5.78 -27.45 -2.23
N LYS A 454 -6.73 -26.96 -3.05
CA LYS A 454 -7.80 -26.05 -2.63
C LYS A 454 -9.17 -26.71 -2.74
N MET A 455 -10.14 -26.15 -2.02
CA MET A 455 -11.55 -26.56 -2.03
C MET A 455 -11.80 -28.04 -1.71
N ASP A 456 -10.86 -28.73 -1.07
CA ASP A 456 -10.97 -30.17 -0.78
C ASP A 456 -11.34 -31.05 -2.02
N LEU A 457 -10.81 -30.69 -3.18
CA LEU A 457 -11.08 -31.39 -4.45
C LEU A 457 -10.25 -32.67 -4.63
N GLU A 458 -9.20 -32.86 -3.83
CA GLU A 458 -8.33 -34.05 -3.86
C GLU A 458 -8.87 -35.12 -2.88
N LYS A 459 -9.19 -36.33 -3.36
CA LYS A 459 -9.69 -37.41 -2.49
C LYS A 459 -8.61 -37.98 -1.57
N GLY A 460 -9.02 -38.42 -0.38
CA GLY A 460 -8.22 -39.29 0.49
C GLY A 460 -7.27 -38.57 1.46
N LYS A 461 -7.29 -37.23 1.50
CA LYS A 461 -6.51 -36.45 2.46
C LYS A 461 -7.43 -35.55 3.29
N LYS A 462 -7.44 -35.75 4.60
CA LYS A 462 -8.14 -34.84 5.52
C LYS A 462 -7.36 -33.54 5.64
N THR A 463 -7.97 -32.41 5.28
CA THR A 463 -7.37 -31.08 5.44
C THR A 463 -7.59 -30.53 6.84
N ASP A 464 -6.63 -29.75 7.35
CA ASP A 464 -6.71 -29.05 8.64
C ASP A 464 -6.66 -27.51 8.49
N LEU A 465 -7.25 -26.79 9.45
CA LEU A 465 -7.20 -25.32 9.50
C LEU A 465 -5.78 -24.75 9.52
N TYR A 466 -4.80 -25.50 10.05
CA TYR A 466 -3.40 -25.11 10.11
C TYR A 466 -2.52 -25.86 9.10
N ASP A 467 -3.10 -26.48 8.07
CA ASP A 467 -2.29 -26.94 6.94
C ASP A 467 -1.55 -25.76 6.31
N HIS A 468 -0.29 -25.98 5.93
CA HIS A 468 0.56 -24.93 5.34
C HIS A 468 0.70 -23.67 6.21
N PHE A 469 0.64 -23.81 7.53
CA PHE A 469 0.64 -22.70 8.48
C PHE A 469 1.95 -21.91 8.49
N ALA A 470 1.85 -20.61 8.23
CA ALA A 470 3.01 -19.76 8.01
C ALA A 470 3.71 -19.31 9.30
N PHE A 471 3.02 -19.37 10.45
CA PHE A 471 3.56 -18.93 11.74
C PHE A 471 4.19 -20.05 12.56
N GLN A 472 4.15 -21.30 12.07
CA GLN A 472 4.73 -22.46 12.75
C GLN A 472 6.16 -22.23 13.27
N PRO A 473 7.09 -21.60 12.51
CA PRO A 473 8.45 -21.35 13.00
C PRO A 473 8.51 -20.45 14.24
N LEU A 474 7.59 -19.51 14.39
CA LEU A 474 7.53 -18.63 15.58
C LEU A 474 7.05 -19.39 16.83
N ILE A 475 6.20 -20.40 16.62
CA ILE A 475 5.59 -21.19 17.68
C ILE A 475 6.53 -22.29 18.15
N ASP A 476 7.28 -22.90 17.23
CA ASP A 476 8.24 -23.97 17.56
C ASP A 476 9.56 -23.43 18.09
N ASN A 477 9.93 -22.20 17.74
CA ASN A 477 11.19 -21.60 18.18
C ASN A 477 11.00 -20.16 18.72
N PRO A 478 10.29 -19.97 19.85
CA PRO A 478 10.01 -18.64 20.39
C PRO A 478 11.26 -17.91 20.89
N GLN A 479 12.34 -18.64 21.21
CA GLN A 479 13.61 -18.09 21.72
C GLN A 479 14.66 -17.84 20.63
N GLY A 480 14.51 -18.47 19.45
CA GLY A 480 15.47 -18.39 18.34
C GLY A 480 15.04 -17.47 17.20
N VAL A 481 14.20 -16.46 17.49
CA VAL A 481 13.88 -15.43 16.50
C VAL A 481 15.08 -14.53 16.26
N ASN A 482 15.40 -14.31 14.99
CA ASN A 482 16.38 -13.36 14.50
C ASN A 482 15.84 -11.92 14.67
N SER A 483 15.54 -11.52 15.92
CA SER A 483 14.91 -10.26 16.28
C SER A 483 15.64 -9.02 15.74
N TYR A 484 14.88 -8.00 15.35
CA TYR A 484 15.36 -6.65 15.03
C TYR A 484 15.22 -5.69 16.22
N GLY A 485 14.67 -6.17 17.34
CA GLY A 485 14.14 -5.38 18.44
C GLY A 485 12.61 -5.40 18.44
N LYS A 486 12.01 -5.45 19.65
CA LYS A 486 10.57 -5.66 19.85
C LYS A 486 9.68 -4.80 18.95
N ASP A 487 9.96 -3.51 18.85
CA ASP A 487 9.13 -2.57 18.09
C ASP A 487 9.11 -2.89 16.58
N VAL A 488 10.25 -3.27 16.02
CA VAL A 488 10.35 -3.63 14.59
C VAL A 488 9.74 -5.00 14.35
N ASP A 489 9.92 -5.94 15.27
CA ASP A 489 9.29 -7.27 15.20
C ASP A 489 7.76 -7.16 15.26
N ASP A 490 7.22 -6.30 16.12
CA ASP A 490 5.79 -5.98 16.21
C ASP A 490 5.27 -5.39 14.88
N GLU A 491 6.02 -4.50 14.23
CA GLU A 491 5.65 -3.95 12.92
C GLU A 491 5.63 -5.01 11.81
N VAL A 492 6.63 -5.90 11.77
CA VAL A 492 6.70 -7.01 10.81
C VAL A 492 5.46 -7.91 10.95
N LEU A 493 5.09 -8.23 12.19
CA LEU A 493 4.02 -9.18 12.49
C LEU A 493 2.62 -8.58 12.35
N ALA A 494 2.44 -7.28 12.57
CA ALA A 494 1.17 -6.58 12.39
C ALA A 494 0.71 -6.54 10.91
N CYS A 495 1.64 -6.65 9.95
CA CYS A 495 1.35 -6.59 8.52
C CYS A 495 0.59 -7.83 8.02
N ILE A 496 -0.65 -7.65 7.57
CA ILE A 496 -1.48 -8.75 7.05
C ILE A 496 -1.30 -9.05 5.55
N HIS A 497 -0.25 -8.54 4.88
CA HIS A 497 0.02 -8.81 3.46
C HIS A 497 -1.11 -8.42 2.45
N CYS A 498 -2.01 -7.50 2.81
CA CYS A 498 -3.10 -7.03 1.93
C CYS A 498 -2.64 -6.30 0.66
N GLY A 499 -1.39 -5.83 0.60
CA GLY A 499 -0.79 -5.28 -0.62
C GLY A 499 -1.09 -3.82 -0.93
N PHE A 500 -1.93 -3.10 -0.18
CA PHE A 500 -2.20 -1.66 -0.41
C PHE A 500 -0.93 -0.80 -0.53
N CYS A 501 0.14 -1.17 0.18
CA CYS A 501 1.43 -0.51 0.11
C CYS A 501 2.10 -0.55 -1.29
N ARG A 502 1.69 -1.48 -2.17
CA ARG A 502 2.16 -1.58 -3.57
C ARG A 502 1.81 -0.33 -4.37
N LEU A 503 0.62 0.24 -4.13
CA LEU A 503 0.11 1.43 -4.84
C LEU A 503 1.01 2.67 -4.67
N GLY A 504 1.64 2.79 -3.49
CA GLY A 504 2.55 3.89 -3.18
C GLY A 504 4.03 3.58 -3.44
N CYS A 505 4.40 2.33 -3.75
CA CYS A 505 5.80 1.92 -3.76
C CYS A 505 6.49 2.31 -5.08
N PRO A 506 7.48 3.22 -5.06
CA PRO A 506 8.10 3.70 -6.30
C PRO A 506 8.91 2.60 -7.00
N THR A 507 9.53 1.71 -6.24
CA THR A 507 10.33 0.62 -6.81
C THR A 507 9.44 -0.44 -7.46
N PHE A 508 8.21 -0.64 -6.95
CA PHE A 508 7.22 -1.50 -7.60
C PHE A 508 6.74 -0.89 -8.92
N SER A 509 6.48 0.42 -8.97
CA SER A 509 5.98 1.07 -10.19
C SER A 509 6.91 0.92 -11.39
N VAL A 510 8.21 0.68 -11.15
CA VAL A 510 9.22 0.46 -12.17
C VAL A 510 9.47 -1.03 -12.41
N SER A 511 9.70 -1.80 -11.34
CA SER A 511 10.14 -3.20 -11.47
C SER A 511 9.00 -4.20 -11.71
N GLN A 512 7.79 -3.90 -11.24
CA GLN A 512 6.64 -4.81 -11.19
C GLN A 512 6.92 -6.16 -10.50
N LYS A 513 8.01 -6.27 -9.72
CA LYS A 513 8.40 -7.47 -8.96
C LYS A 513 7.99 -7.37 -7.49
N GLU A 514 7.57 -8.48 -6.90
CA GLU A 514 7.10 -8.50 -5.51
C GLU A 514 8.27 -8.27 -4.54
N SER A 515 9.45 -8.86 -4.81
CA SER A 515 10.69 -8.64 -4.04
C SER A 515 11.19 -7.20 -4.03
N ARG A 516 10.68 -6.36 -4.94
CA ARG A 516 11.05 -4.95 -5.07
C ARG A 516 9.93 -4.02 -4.60
N ASN A 517 9.02 -4.49 -3.74
CA ASN A 517 7.97 -3.67 -3.14
C ASN A 517 7.90 -3.78 -1.61
N ALA A 518 7.03 -2.98 -0.98
CA ALA A 518 6.90 -2.93 0.47
C ALA A 518 6.29 -4.21 1.10
N ARG A 519 5.30 -4.86 0.46
CA ARG A 519 4.72 -6.13 0.91
C ARG A 519 5.75 -7.25 0.84
N GLY A 520 6.44 -7.40 -0.29
CA GLY A 520 7.49 -8.40 -0.45
C GLY A 520 8.65 -8.22 0.53
N ARG A 521 9.11 -6.98 0.75
CA ARG A 521 10.14 -6.69 1.78
C ARG A 521 9.67 -7.07 3.19
N ASN A 522 8.40 -6.84 3.51
CA ASN A 522 7.87 -7.29 4.81
C ASN A 522 7.85 -8.83 4.91
N ALA A 523 7.49 -9.53 3.83
CA ALA A 523 7.55 -11.00 3.79
C ALA A 523 8.97 -11.51 4.02
N LEU A 524 9.97 -10.91 3.37
CA LEU A 524 11.37 -11.26 3.59
C LEU A 524 11.85 -10.92 5.00
N ALA A 525 11.43 -9.79 5.57
CA ALA A 525 11.75 -9.45 6.95
C ALA A 525 11.14 -10.47 7.93
N PHE A 526 9.93 -10.97 7.66
CA PHE A 526 9.31 -12.06 8.41
C PHE A 526 10.10 -13.37 8.30
N TYR A 527 10.53 -13.75 7.10
CA TYR A 527 11.33 -14.98 6.90
C TYR A 527 12.74 -14.88 7.47
N LEU A 528 13.34 -13.69 7.46
CA LEU A 528 14.62 -13.48 8.14
C LEU A 528 14.41 -13.50 9.66
N LEU A 529 13.34 -12.89 10.19
CA LEU A 529 12.98 -12.87 11.61
C LEU A 529 12.79 -14.27 12.18
N ASN A 530 12.15 -15.17 11.43
CA ASN A 530 11.83 -16.52 11.91
C ASN A 530 12.90 -17.58 11.55
N GLY A 531 14.03 -17.15 10.97
CA GLY A 531 15.15 -18.05 10.62
C GLY A 531 14.93 -18.91 9.37
N THR A 532 13.89 -18.65 8.57
CA THR A 532 13.66 -19.37 7.30
C THR A 532 14.70 -19.00 6.23
N ILE A 533 15.23 -17.79 6.28
CA ILE A 533 16.31 -17.33 5.42
C ILE A 533 17.39 -16.64 6.22
N GLU A 534 18.61 -16.71 5.69
CA GLU A 534 19.79 -16.03 6.23
C GLU A 534 20.16 -14.80 5.38
N PRO A 535 21.00 -13.88 5.89
CA PRO A 535 21.58 -12.82 5.10
C PRO A 535 22.22 -13.35 3.80
N SER A 536 21.86 -12.74 2.67
CA SER A 536 22.41 -13.07 1.35
C SER A 536 22.53 -11.84 0.48
N LYS A 537 23.22 -11.99 -0.67
CA LYS A 537 23.32 -10.93 -1.67
C LYS A 537 21.94 -10.57 -2.21
N GLU A 538 21.13 -11.55 -2.60
CA GLU A 538 19.79 -11.36 -3.19
C GLU A 538 18.84 -10.66 -2.21
N LEU A 539 18.91 -11.05 -0.93
CA LEU A 539 18.18 -10.38 0.14
C LEU A 539 18.63 -8.92 0.28
N SER A 540 19.93 -8.67 0.27
CA SER A 540 20.48 -7.32 0.28
C SER A 540 19.94 -6.48 -0.87
N GLU A 541 19.88 -7.00 -2.11
CA GLU A 541 19.34 -6.24 -3.24
C GLU A 541 17.87 -5.82 -3.02
N ALA A 542 17.06 -6.69 -2.41
CA ALA A 542 15.65 -6.39 -2.11
C ALA A 542 15.52 -5.20 -1.15
N PHE A 543 16.38 -5.12 -0.15
CA PHE A 543 16.33 -4.07 0.87
C PHE A 543 17.06 -2.79 0.46
N TYR A 544 18.18 -2.86 -0.27
CA TYR A 544 18.94 -1.69 -0.71
C TYR A 544 18.38 -1.00 -1.95
N THR A 545 17.45 -1.64 -2.66
CA THR A 545 16.61 -0.96 -3.66
C THR A 545 15.47 -0.14 -3.04
N CYS A 546 15.24 -0.21 -1.72
CA CYS A 546 14.22 0.62 -1.06
C CYS A 546 14.67 2.09 -0.94
N THR A 547 13.81 3.03 -1.35
CA THR A 547 14.08 4.48 -1.21
C THR A 547 13.85 5.03 0.19
N THR A 548 13.34 4.20 1.12
CA THR A 548 12.94 4.57 2.50
C THR A 548 12.03 5.81 2.54
N CYS A 549 11.24 6.02 1.48
CA CYS A 549 10.49 7.25 1.30
C CYS A 549 9.19 7.31 2.10
N GLN A 550 8.81 6.23 2.80
CA GLN A 550 7.61 6.10 3.63
C GLN A 550 6.26 6.15 2.90
N ALA A 551 6.22 6.20 1.56
CA ALA A 551 4.94 6.21 0.83
C ALA A 551 4.07 5.00 1.20
N CYS A 552 4.66 3.80 1.30
CA CYS A 552 3.99 2.58 1.74
C CYS A 552 3.29 2.71 3.10
N THR A 553 3.91 3.40 4.06
CA THR A 553 3.33 3.66 5.39
C THR A 553 2.05 4.48 5.29
N TYR A 554 2.00 5.41 4.32
CA TYR A 554 0.84 6.28 4.17
C TYR A 554 -0.28 5.74 3.28
N PHE A 555 0.02 4.75 2.43
CA PHE A 555 -0.94 3.94 1.71
C PHE A 555 -1.47 2.75 2.53
N CYS A 556 -0.71 2.30 3.54
CA CYS A 556 -1.13 1.24 4.43
C CYS A 556 -2.18 1.76 5.43
N PRO A 557 -3.41 1.20 5.48
CA PRO A 557 -4.40 1.60 6.47
C PRO A 557 -3.89 1.40 7.91
N ALA A 558 -3.18 0.30 8.16
CA ALA A 558 -2.55 -0.02 9.44
C ALA A 558 -1.28 0.80 9.76
N ARG A 559 -0.83 1.67 8.85
CA ARG A 559 0.39 2.48 8.98
C ARG A 559 1.64 1.67 9.32
N ILE A 560 1.81 0.47 8.73
CA ILE A 560 3.03 -0.33 8.95
C ILE A 560 4.27 0.49 8.54
N LYS A 561 5.25 0.58 9.44
CA LYS A 561 6.47 1.37 9.25
C LYS A 561 7.55 0.58 8.51
N VAL A 562 7.30 0.32 7.23
CA VAL A 562 8.20 -0.50 6.40
C VAL A 562 9.60 0.11 6.27
N ASP A 563 9.76 1.43 6.40
CA ASP A 563 11.08 2.06 6.44
C ASP A 563 11.90 1.65 7.67
N GLU A 564 11.29 1.54 8.86
CA GLU A 564 11.96 1.07 10.07
C GLU A 564 12.31 -0.43 9.96
N ILE A 565 11.43 -1.23 9.34
CA ILE A 565 11.72 -2.64 9.02
C ILE A 565 12.92 -2.75 8.08
N VAL A 566 12.97 -1.92 7.04
CA VAL A 566 14.10 -1.90 6.10
C VAL A 566 15.39 -1.49 6.79
N GLU A 567 15.35 -0.49 7.68
CA GLU A 567 16.51 -0.08 8.49
C GLU A 567 17.01 -1.22 9.39
N GLY A 568 16.10 -1.94 10.05
CA GLY A 568 16.43 -3.12 10.87
C GLY A 568 17.12 -4.22 10.09
N VAL A 569 16.61 -4.55 8.90
CA VAL A 569 17.21 -5.56 8.03
C VAL A 569 18.56 -5.09 7.47
N ARG A 570 18.69 -3.83 7.04
CA ARG A 570 19.96 -3.28 6.54
C ARG A 570 21.07 -3.33 7.58
N LYS A 571 20.79 -3.07 8.87
CA LYS A 571 21.75 -3.25 9.96
C LYS A 571 22.26 -4.70 10.05
N LYS A 572 21.39 -5.69 9.86
CA LYS A 572 21.80 -7.10 9.81
C LYS A 572 22.63 -7.41 8.56
N MET A 573 22.22 -6.93 7.38
CA MET A 573 22.99 -7.10 6.14
C MET A 573 24.38 -6.46 6.25
N TYR A 574 24.47 -5.29 6.89
CA TYR A 574 25.74 -4.60 7.15
C TYR A 574 26.67 -5.46 8.00
N LYS A 575 26.18 -5.95 9.14
CA LYS A 575 26.96 -6.83 10.04
C LYS A 575 27.41 -8.13 9.34
N ALA A 576 26.57 -8.65 8.44
CA ALA A 576 26.88 -9.86 7.68
C ALA A 576 27.76 -9.61 6.43
N GLY A 577 28.14 -8.36 6.13
CA GLY A 577 29.02 -8.04 5.00
C GLY A 577 28.33 -7.98 3.64
N PHE A 578 27.00 -7.94 3.57
CA PHE A 578 26.23 -7.92 2.32
C PHE A 578 25.88 -6.51 1.83
N VAL A 579 26.63 -5.47 2.19
CA VAL A 579 26.35 -4.10 1.70
C VAL A 579 26.78 -3.98 0.24
N PRO A 580 25.96 -3.42 -0.66
CA PRO A 580 26.38 -3.20 -2.05
C PRO A 580 27.61 -2.29 -2.16
N GLU A 581 28.52 -2.61 -3.08
CA GLU A 581 29.80 -1.90 -3.28
C GLU A 581 29.61 -0.39 -3.51
N GLY A 582 28.64 0.00 -4.35
CA GLY A 582 28.34 1.41 -4.61
C GLY A 582 27.93 2.19 -3.35
N ILE A 583 27.37 1.51 -2.35
CA ILE A 583 27.00 2.11 -1.05
C ILE A 583 28.21 2.14 -0.10
N LEU A 584 29.04 1.10 -0.11
CA LEU A 584 30.30 1.08 0.65
C LEU A 584 31.26 2.20 0.21
N GLY A 585 31.35 2.50 -1.09
CA GLY A 585 32.13 3.62 -1.59
C GLY A 585 31.71 4.96 -0.97
N VAL A 586 30.40 5.17 -0.79
CA VAL A 586 29.88 6.37 -0.11
C VAL A 586 30.32 6.43 1.35
N ARG A 587 30.31 5.29 2.08
CA ARG A 587 30.82 5.21 3.45
C ARG A 587 32.29 5.60 3.50
N GLU A 588 33.12 5.01 2.65
CA GLU A 588 34.56 5.29 2.63
C GLU A 588 34.85 6.76 2.37
N ASN A 589 34.13 7.37 1.44
CA ASN A 589 34.26 8.80 1.15
C ASN A 589 33.96 9.65 2.39
N ILE A 590 32.88 9.33 3.13
CA ILE A 590 32.51 10.04 4.36
C ILE A 590 33.63 9.94 5.40
N LEU A 591 34.17 8.74 5.63
CA LEU A 591 35.20 8.53 6.64
C LEU A 591 36.55 9.16 6.27
N LYS A 592 36.94 9.10 4.98
CA LYS A 592 38.23 9.61 4.49
C LYS A 592 38.22 11.13 4.28
N THR A 593 37.18 11.66 3.64
CA THR A 593 37.14 13.06 3.16
C THR A 593 36.11 13.92 3.88
N GLY A 594 35.26 13.33 4.72
CA GLY A 594 34.18 14.03 5.41
C GLY A 594 32.99 14.37 4.51
N ASN A 595 32.90 13.87 3.28
CA ASN A 595 31.77 14.09 2.38
C ASN A 595 31.51 12.87 1.47
N VAL A 596 30.37 12.86 0.77
CA VAL A 596 29.93 11.69 -0.02
C VAL A 596 30.60 11.57 -1.39
N PHE A 597 31.29 12.60 -1.87
CA PHE A 597 31.80 12.72 -3.25
C PHE A 597 33.33 12.59 -3.37
N ALA A 598 34.03 12.29 -2.27
CA ALA A 598 35.50 12.26 -2.20
C ALA A 598 36.19 13.60 -2.56
N SER A 599 35.45 14.72 -2.54
CA SER A 599 35.98 16.06 -2.84
C SER A 599 36.88 16.58 -1.71
N ALA A 600 37.82 17.47 -2.03
CA ALA A 600 38.66 18.10 -1.00
C ALA A 600 37.82 19.03 -0.11
N LYS A 601 38.08 19.05 1.20
CA LYS A 601 37.34 19.91 2.16
C LYS A 601 37.36 21.39 1.80
N ALA A 602 38.47 21.86 1.21
CA ALA A 602 38.63 23.25 0.78
C ALA A 602 37.65 23.66 -0.33
N GLU A 603 37.17 22.72 -1.14
CA GLU A 603 36.22 22.99 -2.23
C GLU A 603 34.83 23.40 -1.70
N ARG A 604 34.47 23.04 -0.46
CA ARG A 604 33.17 23.37 0.13
C ARG A 604 32.87 24.87 0.11
N ILE A 605 33.87 25.68 0.45
CA ILE A 605 33.73 27.14 0.52
C ILE A 605 33.98 27.80 -0.85
N SER A 606 34.26 27.03 -1.90
CA SER A 606 34.54 27.58 -3.23
C SER A 606 33.35 28.34 -3.81
N ILE A 607 32.13 27.88 -3.48
CA ILE A 607 30.85 28.42 -3.92
C ILE A 607 30.28 29.51 -2.99
N TYR A 608 30.98 29.84 -1.89
CA TYR A 608 30.54 30.94 -1.02
C TYR A 608 30.65 32.27 -1.76
N PRO A 609 29.75 33.24 -1.48
CA PRO A 609 29.91 34.62 -1.92
C PRO A 609 31.30 35.15 -1.54
N PRO A 610 31.93 36.01 -2.38
CA PRO A 610 33.33 36.43 -2.20
C PRO A 610 33.66 36.91 -0.78
N SER A 611 32.80 37.77 -0.21
CA SER A 611 32.98 38.33 1.14
C SER A 611 32.99 37.26 2.24
N LEU A 612 32.09 36.28 2.17
CA LEU A 612 32.02 35.18 3.15
C LEU A 612 33.19 34.20 2.95
N LYS A 613 33.57 33.94 1.70
CA LYS A 613 34.70 33.07 1.34
C LYS A 613 36.02 33.61 1.87
N GLU A 614 36.26 34.92 1.76
CA GLU A 614 37.47 35.54 2.32
C GLU A 614 37.51 35.43 3.84
N LYS A 615 36.41 35.76 4.53
CA LYS A 615 36.30 35.58 5.98
C LYS A 615 36.55 34.13 6.41
N ALA A 616 35.98 33.18 5.68
CA ALA A 616 36.18 31.75 5.93
C ALA A 616 37.65 31.32 5.77
N LYS A 617 38.36 31.82 4.75
CA LYS A 617 39.79 31.53 4.53
C LYS A 617 40.70 32.14 5.60
N LYS A 618 40.38 33.33 6.10
CA LYS A 618 41.15 34.03 7.13
C LYS A 618 40.85 33.58 8.56
N GLY A 619 39.84 32.70 8.75
CA GLY A 619 39.37 32.33 10.08
C GLY A 619 38.59 33.44 10.79
N GLU A 620 38.08 34.42 10.04
CA GLU A 620 37.38 35.62 10.52
C GLU A 620 35.84 35.46 10.49
N LEU A 621 35.34 34.22 10.49
CA LEU A 621 33.91 33.97 10.67
C LEU A 621 33.47 34.36 12.08
N LYS A 622 32.20 34.73 12.24
CA LYS A 622 31.65 35.08 13.56
C LYS A 622 31.84 33.92 14.52
N SER A 623 32.60 34.16 15.61
CA SER A 623 32.90 33.15 16.64
C SER A 623 31.67 32.80 17.48
N LYS A 624 30.68 33.71 17.56
CA LYS A 624 29.34 33.47 18.11
C LYS A 624 28.32 34.18 17.23
N ALA A 625 27.34 33.45 16.74
CA ALA A 625 26.20 33.97 16.00
C ALA A 625 24.92 33.26 16.49
N SER A 626 23.76 33.91 16.37
CA SER A 626 22.49 33.30 16.79
C SER A 626 22.11 32.06 15.97
N THR A 627 22.52 32.01 14.71
CA THR A 627 22.18 30.94 13.76
C THR A 627 23.43 30.26 13.19
N LEU A 628 23.43 28.92 13.13
CA LEU A 628 24.41 28.12 12.42
C LEU A 628 23.83 27.68 11.06
N LEU A 629 24.51 27.99 9.96
CA LEU A 629 24.17 27.42 8.66
C LEU A 629 24.96 26.12 8.45
N PHE A 630 24.23 25.02 8.22
CA PHE A 630 24.80 23.73 7.84
C PHE A 630 24.42 23.42 6.40
N MET A 631 25.37 23.57 5.47
CA MET A 631 25.07 23.53 4.03
C MET A 631 24.77 22.12 3.53
N GLY A 632 25.45 21.11 4.07
CA GLY A 632 25.35 19.72 3.64
C GLY A 632 26.14 19.42 2.37
N CYS A 633 26.34 18.13 2.08
CA CYS A 633 27.24 17.69 1.01
C CYS A 633 26.69 18.01 -0.39
N VAL A 634 25.43 17.66 -0.68
CA VAL A 634 24.86 17.84 -2.03
C VAL A 634 24.82 19.32 -2.45
N PRO A 635 24.35 20.27 -1.60
CA PRO A 635 24.38 21.69 -1.95
C PRO A 635 25.80 22.26 -2.11
N SER A 636 26.78 21.69 -1.40
CA SER A 636 28.15 22.22 -1.40
C SER A 636 29.02 21.72 -2.56
N TYR A 637 28.80 20.49 -3.03
CA TYR A 637 29.70 19.84 -3.99
C TYR A 637 29.02 19.45 -5.32
N LEU A 638 27.69 19.28 -5.33
CA LEU A 638 26.97 18.85 -6.54
C LEU A 638 26.10 19.98 -7.13
N ASP A 639 25.44 20.77 -6.27
CA ASP A 639 24.52 21.83 -6.69
C ASP A 639 25.02 23.22 -6.30
N MET A 640 25.99 23.70 -7.07
CA MET A 640 26.74 24.94 -6.77
C MET A 640 25.88 26.22 -6.74
N LYS A 641 24.61 26.18 -7.18
CA LYS A 641 23.71 27.35 -7.13
C LYS A 641 23.04 27.50 -5.78
N MET A 642 22.86 26.41 -5.05
CA MET A 642 21.96 26.34 -3.91
C MET A 642 22.49 27.09 -2.68
N VAL A 643 23.80 27.03 -2.41
CA VAL A 643 24.41 27.77 -1.29
C VAL A 643 24.36 29.29 -1.51
N PRO A 644 24.80 29.84 -2.67
CA PRO A 644 24.57 31.25 -2.98
C PRO A 644 23.11 31.68 -2.87
N SER A 645 22.19 30.85 -3.40
CA SER A 645 20.75 31.13 -3.37
C SER A 645 20.13 31.02 -1.98
N LEU A 646 20.74 30.29 -1.04
CA LEU A 646 20.34 30.31 0.36
C LEU A 646 20.85 31.59 1.05
N LEU A 647 22.11 31.96 0.83
CA LEU A 647 22.76 33.06 1.54
C LEU A 647 22.16 34.43 1.17
N LYS A 648 21.85 34.66 -0.11
CA LYS A 648 21.34 35.95 -0.59
C LYS A 648 20.06 36.42 0.15
N PRO A 649 18.99 35.61 0.29
CA PRO A 649 17.83 35.99 1.09
C PRO A 649 18.15 36.20 2.58
N LEU A 650 19.04 35.38 3.16
CA LEU A 650 19.42 35.49 4.58
C LEU A 650 20.18 36.80 4.86
N ASP A 651 21.10 37.17 3.96
CA ASP A 651 21.85 38.42 4.03
C ASP A 651 20.90 39.62 3.90
N ALA A 652 19.97 39.59 2.95
CA ALA A 652 18.97 40.64 2.74
C ALA A 652 18.00 40.79 3.94
N ALA A 653 17.69 39.69 4.63
CA ALA A 653 16.87 39.69 5.84
C ALA A 653 17.66 40.05 7.11
N GLY A 654 18.98 40.27 7.01
CA GLY A 654 19.84 40.64 8.15
C GLY A 654 20.03 39.51 9.18
N VAL A 655 20.00 38.25 8.75
CA VAL A 655 20.13 37.09 9.65
C VAL A 655 21.55 37.03 10.24
N ASP A 656 21.65 36.93 11.56
CA ASP A 656 22.93 36.80 12.25
C ASP A 656 23.41 35.34 12.27
N TYR A 657 24.19 34.95 11.26
CA TYR A 657 24.66 33.58 11.10
C TYR A 657 26.19 33.39 11.11
N THR A 658 26.61 32.16 11.43
CA THR A 658 27.96 31.62 11.21
C THR A 658 27.89 30.28 10.47
N THR A 659 29.04 29.71 10.06
CA THR A 659 29.13 28.41 9.37
C THR A 659 30.31 27.60 9.92
N LEU A 660 30.29 26.28 9.73
CA LEU A 660 31.45 25.42 10.06
C LEU A 660 32.58 25.49 9.00
N SER A 661 32.41 26.23 7.90
CA SER A 661 33.42 26.37 6.84
C SER A 661 33.95 25.00 6.36
N THR A 662 35.26 24.87 6.14
CA THR A 662 35.96 23.64 5.75
C THR A 662 35.88 22.53 6.80
N GLU A 663 35.47 22.83 8.04
CA GLU A 663 35.27 21.84 9.11
C GLU A 663 33.89 21.17 9.04
N GLU A 664 32.98 21.65 8.19
CA GLU A 664 31.69 21.01 7.95
C GLU A 664 31.87 19.64 7.26
N GLY A 665 31.57 18.58 7.99
CA GLY A 665 31.50 17.21 7.47
C GLY A 665 30.10 16.82 6.97
N CYS A 666 29.96 15.58 6.54
CA CYS A 666 28.66 14.95 6.27
C CYS A 666 27.85 14.89 7.58
N CYS A 667 26.53 15.01 7.52
CA CYS A 667 25.68 14.74 8.69
C CYS A 667 25.59 13.24 9.05
N GLY A 668 26.13 12.35 8.22
CA GLY A 668 26.08 10.90 8.44
C GLY A 668 24.77 10.22 8.02
N PHE A 669 23.83 10.94 7.38
CA PHE A 669 22.58 10.33 6.92
C PHE A 669 22.76 9.09 6.03
N PRO A 670 23.72 9.05 5.07
CA PRO A 670 23.96 7.84 4.29
C PRO A 670 24.46 6.67 5.15
N LEU A 671 25.26 6.91 6.18
CA LEU A 671 25.73 5.89 7.13
C LEU A 671 24.54 5.27 7.89
N TYR A 672 23.61 6.11 8.33
CA TYR A 672 22.37 5.65 8.95
C TYR A 672 21.54 4.79 7.99
N LEU A 673 21.30 5.27 6.77
CA LEU A 673 20.46 4.59 5.78
C LEU A 673 21.02 3.22 5.35
N MET A 674 22.34 3.05 5.35
CA MET A 674 22.97 1.75 5.07
C MET A 674 23.06 0.83 6.28
N GLY A 675 22.69 1.28 7.47
CA GLY A 675 22.83 0.50 8.70
C GLY A 675 24.27 0.35 9.19
N ALA A 676 25.16 1.29 8.85
CA ALA A 676 26.55 1.25 9.26
C ALA A 676 26.72 1.47 10.76
N GLY A 677 27.61 0.69 11.38
CA GLY A 677 27.98 0.84 12.79
C GLY A 677 28.65 2.17 13.13
N ASP A 678 29.27 2.83 12.13
CA ASP A 678 29.99 4.09 12.32
C ASP A 678 29.09 5.30 12.60
N PHE A 679 27.77 5.17 12.39
CA PHE A 679 26.84 6.31 12.45
C PHE A 679 26.82 6.98 13.83
N GLU A 680 26.79 6.23 14.92
CA GLU A 680 26.65 6.80 16.26
C GLU A 680 27.87 7.63 16.66
N ASP A 681 29.08 7.13 16.41
CA ASP A 681 30.32 7.85 16.70
C ASP A 681 30.48 9.08 15.79
N HIS A 682 30.09 8.95 14.52
CA HIS A 682 30.03 10.09 13.59
C HIS A 682 29.05 11.16 14.07
N ALA A 683 27.87 10.76 14.56
CA ALA A 683 26.86 11.66 15.09
C ALA A 683 27.36 12.40 16.32
N LYS A 684 27.95 11.71 17.31
CA LYS A 684 28.50 12.33 18.53
C LYS A 684 29.52 13.43 18.21
N LYS A 685 30.49 13.13 17.35
CA LYS A 685 31.51 14.11 16.90
C LYS A 685 30.89 15.32 16.20
N THR A 686 29.84 15.11 15.41
CA THR A 686 29.14 16.19 14.71
C THR A 686 28.33 17.05 15.69
N ILE A 687 27.67 16.43 16.67
CA ILE A 687 26.92 17.13 17.73
C ILE A 687 27.84 18.02 18.56
N GLU A 688 29.01 17.52 18.96
CA GLU A 688 30.00 18.31 19.70
C GLU A 688 30.45 19.56 18.92
N LYS A 689 30.74 19.40 17.62
CA LYS A 689 31.07 20.55 16.75
C LYS A 689 29.95 21.57 16.66
N ILE A 690 28.69 21.12 16.56
CA ILE A 690 27.53 22.00 16.52
C ILE A 690 27.40 22.75 17.85
N LYS A 691 27.50 22.06 19.00
CA LYS A 691 27.45 22.68 20.33
C LYS A 691 28.55 23.71 20.55
N ALA A 692 29.76 23.44 20.05
CA ALA A 692 30.89 24.35 20.18
C ALA A 692 30.66 25.72 19.50
N THR A 693 29.71 25.82 18.56
CA THR A 693 29.36 27.11 17.92
C THR A 693 28.57 28.05 18.84
N GLY A 694 27.89 27.51 19.86
CA GLY A 694 27.00 28.28 20.73
C GLY A 694 25.76 28.86 20.04
N ALA A 695 25.46 28.48 18.80
CA ALA A 695 24.27 28.92 18.09
C ALA A 695 22.98 28.38 18.73
N LYS A 696 21.90 29.16 18.63
CA LYS A 696 20.57 28.79 19.16
C LYS A 696 19.68 28.13 18.11
N GLU A 697 19.91 28.48 16.84
CA GLU A 697 19.20 27.93 15.69
C GLU A 697 20.20 27.27 14.72
N LEU A 698 19.81 26.18 14.08
CA LEU A 698 20.52 25.57 12.95
C LEU A 698 19.62 25.59 11.72
N VAL A 699 20.09 26.19 10.63
CA VAL A 699 19.38 26.19 9.34
C VAL A 699 20.15 25.37 8.32
N THR A 700 19.46 24.45 7.64
CA THR A 700 20.04 23.67 6.54
C THR A 700 19.11 23.63 5.33
N PRO A 701 19.65 23.73 4.10
CA PRO A 701 18.86 23.59 2.88
C PRO A 701 18.79 22.12 2.42
N CYS A 702 19.44 21.19 3.13
CA CYS A 702 19.47 19.77 2.80
C CYS A 702 18.43 19.01 3.62
N ALA A 703 17.40 18.49 2.96
CA ALA A 703 16.36 17.66 3.59
C ALA A 703 16.91 16.47 4.40
N GLY A 704 17.94 15.80 3.90
CA GLY A 704 18.59 14.68 4.61
C GLY A 704 19.30 15.15 5.89
N CYS A 705 20.02 16.28 5.84
CA CYS A 705 20.63 16.88 7.03
C CYS A 705 19.56 17.30 8.04
N PHE A 706 18.49 17.95 7.57
CA PHE A 706 17.37 18.35 8.42
C PHE A 706 16.75 17.17 9.16
N LYS A 707 16.43 16.08 8.44
CA LYS A 707 15.90 14.86 9.04
C LYS A 707 16.88 14.25 10.05
N THR A 708 18.17 14.22 9.72
CA THR A 708 19.19 13.73 10.63
C THR A 708 19.22 14.51 11.92
N PHE A 709 19.29 15.84 11.87
CA PHE A 709 19.38 16.67 13.08
C PHE A 709 18.07 16.71 13.88
N LYS A 710 16.91 16.79 13.23
CA LYS A 710 15.62 16.94 13.92
C LYS A 710 15.05 15.62 14.45
N LYS A 711 15.30 14.48 13.77
CA LYS A 711 14.67 13.18 14.11
C LYS A 711 15.65 12.09 14.53
N ILE A 712 16.87 12.06 14.00
CA ILE A 712 17.79 10.93 14.19
C ILE A 712 18.80 11.20 15.31
N TYR A 713 19.48 12.35 15.29
CA TYR A 713 20.45 12.74 16.31
C TYR A 713 19.88 12.80 17.73
N PRO A 714 18.62 13.23 17.97
CA PRO A 714 18.04 13.22 19.32
C PRO A 714 17.95 11.82 19.95
N LYS A 715 18.04 10.75 19.15
CA LYS A 715 18.14 9.37 19.65
C LYS A 715 19.54 8.99 20.13
N VAL A 716 20.56 9.78 19.76
CA VAL A 716 21.97 9.58 20.12
C VAL A 716 22.37 10.50 21.26
N ALA A 717 22.11 11.80 21.13
CA ALA A 717 22.35 12.80 22.17
C ALA A 717 21.53 14.08 21.90
N ASP A 718 21.17 14.81 22.95
CA ASP A 718 20.56 16.13 22.81
C ASP A 718 21.53 17.12 22.17
N MET A 719 21.07 17.84 21.14
CA MET A 719 21.85 18.87 20.46
C MET A 719 21.75 20.22 21.15
N GLY A 720 20.67 20.49 21.90
CA GLY A 720 20.43 21.79 22.55
C GLY A 720 20.26 22.96 21.59
N ILE A 721 19.83 22.71 20.35
CA ILE A 721 19.69 23.71 19.27
C ILE A 721 18.38 23.48 18.52
N GLU A 722 17.68 24.55 18.14
CA GLU A 722 16.47 24.44 17.34
C GLU A 722 16.82 24.31 15.87
N VAL A 723 16.31 23.27 15.20
CA VAL A 723 16.68 22.92 13.83
C VAL A 723 15.56 23.31 12.87
N TYR A 724 15.90 24.09 11.84
CA TYR A 724 15.02 24.50 10.75
C TYR A 724 15.53 24.01 9.39
N HIS A 725 14.60 23.60 8.53
CA HIS A 725 14.87 23.54 7.10
C HIS A 725 14.79 24.95 6.50
N SER A 726 15.53 25.22 5.40
CA SER A 726 15.48 26.52 4.70
C SER A 726 14.07 26.96 4.33
N ILE A 727 13.19 26.01 3.99
CA ILE A 727 11.75 26.26 3.75
C ILE A 727 11.08 26.90 4.97
N GLN A 728 11.18 26.28 6.15
CA GLN A 728 10.54 26.80 7.35
C GLN A 728 11.11 28.17 7.70
N TYR A 729 12.41 28.34 7.50
CA TYR A 729 13.09 29.61 7.77
C TYR A 729 12.67 30.73 6.82
N PHE A 730 12.54 30.46 5.52
CA PHE A 730 12.04 31.43 4.55
C PHE A 730 10.57 31.78 4.77
N ASP A 731 9.70 30.81 5.04
CA ASP A 731 8.30 31.06 5.38
C ASP A 731 8.19 31.95 6.64
N LYS A 732 9.03 31.71 7.66
CA LYS A 732 9.18 32.58 8.84
C LYS A 732 9.59 34.01 8.44
N LEU A 733 10.65 34.18 7.64
CA LEU A 733 11.13 35.50 7.24
C LEU A 733 10.15 36.28 6.35
N ILE A 734 9.39 35.59 5.49
CA ILE A 734 8.32 36.20 4.69
C ILE A 734 7.20 36.70 5.61
N LYS A 735 6.75 35.89 6.58
CA LYS A 735 5.72 36.28 7.55
C LYS A 735 6.16 37.44 8.45
N GLU A 736 7.45 37.54 8.75
CA GLU A 736 8.06 38.67 9.47
C GLU A 736 8.23 39.92 8.58
N GLY A 737 7.90 39.86 7.28
CA GLY A 737 8.06 40.98 6.35
C GLY A 737 9.52 41.31 5.99
N LYS A 738 10.46 40.41 6.28
CA LYS A 738 11.91 40.61 6.05
C LYS A 738 12.37 40.27 4.65
N LEU A 739 11.56 39.55 3.87
CA LEU A 739 11.82 39.24 2.48
C LEU A 739 10.81 39.97 1.58
N LYS A 740 11.33 40.66 0.55
CA LYS A 740 10.53 41.39 -0.45
C LYS A 740 10.87 40.85 -1.84
N PHE A 741 9.84 40.60 -2.64
CA PHE A 741 9.97 40.09 -4.01
C PHE A 741 9.65 41.19 -5.03
N LYS A 742 10.29 41.15 -6.20
CA LYS A 742 10.22 42.19 -7.24
C LYS A 742 9.87 41.66 -8.64
N THR A 743 9.82 40.35 -8.84
CA THR A 743 9.61 39.76 -10.17
C THR A 743 8.13 39.77 -10.60
N ASP A 744 7.87 40.10 -11.87
CA ASP A 744 6.55 40.00 -12.52
C ASP A 744 6.52 38.92 -13.63
N ALA A 745 7.58 38.12 -13.76
CA ALA A 745 7.66 37.11 -14.82
C ALA A 745 6.69 35.94 -14.56
N ALA A 746 5.65 35.85 -15.38
CA ALA A 746 4.67 34.77 -15.32
C ALA A 746 5.34 33.40 -15.49
N GLN A 747 5.23 32.52 -14.48
CA GLN A 747 5.70 31.14 -14.53
C GLN A 747 4.72 30.18 -13.86
N LYS A 748 4.45 29.07 -14.53
CA LYS A 748 3.59 28.01 -13.98
C LYS A 748 4.41 27.01 -13.20
N ILE A 749 4.30 27.06 -11.87
CA ILE A 749 5.17 26.32 -10.95
C ILE A 749 4.39 25.25 -10.19
N THR A 750 4.99 24.08 -10.03
CA THR A 750 4.52 23.05 -9.09
C THR A 750 5.60 22.68 -8.08
N TYR A 751 5.18 22.09 -6.95
CA TYR A 751 6.09 21.68 -5.88
C TYR A 751 6.18 20.15 -5.75
N HIS A 752 7.40 19.62 -5.75
CA HIS A 752 7.68 18.25 -5.35
C HIS A 752 7.92 18.20 -3.83
N ASP A 753 6.99 17.56 -3.11
CA ASP A 753 7.10 17.27 -1.68
C ASP A 753 8.21 16.24 -1.38
N PRO A 754 9.40 16.64 -0.87
CA PRO A 754 10.48 15.71 -0.56
C PRO A 754 10.11 14.86 0.65
N CYS A 755 10.35 13.55 0.60
CA CYS A 755 9.89 12.64 1.66
C CYS A 755 10.48 12.95 3.04
N ASP A 756 11.74 13.40 3.09
CA ASP A 756 12.43 13.73 4.34
C ASP A 756 12.00 15.08 4.96
N ILE A 757 11.13 15.85 4.28
CA ILE A 757 10.51 17.08 4.80
C ILE A 757 9.01 16.82 5.00
N GLY A 758 8.32 16.44 3.92
CA GLY A 758 6.87 16.26 3.92
C GLY A 758 6.42 15.06 4.76
N ARG A 759 6.79 13.83 4.41
CA ARG A 759 6.32 12.65 5.15
C ARG A 759 6.96 12.47 6.53
N ALA A 760 8.19 12.95 6.70
CA ALA A 760 8.88 12.87 7.98
C ALA A 760 8.38 13.89 9.01
N PHE A 761 7.96 15.10 8.60
CA PHE A 761 7.64 16.21 9.50
C PHE A 761 6.33 16.94 9.21
N GLN A 762 5.60 16.55 8.16
CA GLN A 762 4.34 17.18 7.70
C GLN A 762 4.45 18.66 7.32
N ILE A 763 5.65 19.08 6.90
CA ILE A 763 5.91 20.42 6.34
C ILE A 763 5.44 20.40 4.88
N PHE A 764 4.22 20.88 4.66
CA PHE A 764 3.56 20.87 3.35
C PHE A 764 3.11 22.27 2.92
N GLU A 765 2.62 23.10 3.83
CA GLU A 765 2.05 24.40 3.46
C GLU A 765 3.13 25.47 3.33
N GLU A 766 4.20 25.41 4.13
CA GLU A 766 5.33 26.33 4.07
C GLU A 766 5.92 26.51 2.67
N PRO A 767 6.26 25.46 1.89
CA PRO A 767 6.75 25.66 0.52
C PRO A 767 5.69 26.27 -0.40
N ARG A 768 4.41 25.98 -0.18
CA ARG A 768 3.29 26.52 -0.97
C ARG A 768 3.07 28.00 -0.67
N ASN A 769 3.17 28.39 0.60
CA ASN A 769 3.10 29.77 1.06
C ASN A 769 4.22 30.61 0.43
N ILE A 770 5.47 30.11 0.46
CA ILE A 770 6.62 30.78 -0.18
C ILE A 770 6.36 31.01 -1.66
N LEU A 771 5.96 29.98 -2.40
CA LEU A 771 5.75 30.08 -3.85
C LEU A 771 4.60 31.05 -4.20
N LYS A 772 3.51 31.03 -3.42
CA LYS A 772 2.36 31.94 -3.62
C LYS A 772 2.65 33.39 -3.20
N ALA A 773 3.65 33.62 -2.36
CA ALA A 773 4.06 34.97 -1.95
C ALA A 773 4.86 35.70 -3.04
N ILE A 774 5.37 35.00 -4.05
CA ILE A 774 6.16 35.56 -5.13
C ILE A 774 5.22 36.08 -6.24
N PRO A 775 5.24 37.38 -6.58
CA PRO A 775 4.43 37.91 -7.68
C PRO A 775 4.77 37.24 -9.02
N GLY A 776 3.77 37.08 -9.89
CA GLY A 776 3.93 36.39 -11.18
C GLY A 776 3.93 34.85 -11.14
N VAL A 777 3.97 34.21 -9.97
CA VAL A 777 3.91 32.73 -9.89
C VAL A 777 2.47 32.22 -9.96
N GLU A 778 2.17 31.42 -11.00
CA GLU A 778 0.96 30.59 -11.05
C GLU A 778 1.26 29.22 -10.44
N TYR A 779 0.87 29.02 -9.18
CA TYR A 779 1.05 27.72 -8.51
C TYR A 779 0.00 26.70 -8.97
N VAL A 780 0.46 25.55 -9.49
CA VAL A 780 -0.38 24.38 -9.79
C VAL A 780 0.03 23.16 -8.99
N GLU A 781 -0.98 22.46 -8.45
CA GLU A 781 -0.78 21.31 -7.59
C GLU A 781 -0.87 20.01 -8.39
N MET A 782 0.14 19.13 -8.25
CA MET A 782 0.06 17.77 -8.80
C MET A 782 -1.02 16.95 -8.09
N ALA A 783 -1.73 16.10 -8.84
CA ALA A 783 -2.78 15.24 -8.28
C ALA A 783 -2.33 14.41 -7.08
N ARG A 784 -1.08 13.93 -7.10
CA ARG A 784 -0.46 13.21 -5.98
C ARG A 784 0.54 14.13 -5.28
N ASN A 785 0.11 14.69 -4.17
CA ASN A 785 0.86 15.66 -3.36
C ASN A 785 0.84 15.26 -1.88
N ARG A 786 1.57 16.01 -1.05
CA ARG A 786 1.68 15.82 0.40
C ARG A 786 2.04 14.37 0.76
N LEU A 787 1.24 13.72 1.61
CA LEU A 787 1.44 12.33 2.03
C LEU A 787 1.44 11.34 0.86
N GLN A 788 0.72 11.66 -0.22
CA GLN A 788 0.55 10.81 -1.40
C GLN A 788 1.57 11.07 -2.52
N ALA A 789 2.50 12.02 -2.34
CA ALA A 789 3.47 12.38 -3.38
C ALA A 789 4.35 11.19 -3.83
N ARG A 790 4.58 11.03 -5.15
CA ARG A 790 5.57 10.06 -5.70
C ARG A 790 6.95 10.42 -5.15
N CYS A 791 7.74 9.42 -4.82
CA CYS A 791 9.16 9.61 -4.52
C CYS A 791 9.91 10.14 -5.76
N CYS A 792 10.92 10.98 -5.57
CA CYS A 792 11.83 11.38 -6.64
C CYS A 792 12.82 10.28 -7.05
N GLY A 793 12.99 9.21 -6.26
CA GLY A 793 13.93 8.11 -6.51
C GLY A 793 15.33 8.27 -5.90
N SER A 794 15.68 9.42 -5.33
CA SER A 794 17.06 9.69 -4.88
C SER A 794 17.43 9.06 -3.53
N GLY A 795 16.44 8.78 -2.68
CA GLY A 795 16.61 8.38 -1.29
C GLY A 795 17.05 6.93 -1.07
N GLY A 796 17.32 6.57 0.19
CA GLY A 796 17.59 5.19 0.61
C GLY A 796 18.86 4.55 0.05
N GLY A 797 19.74 5.31 -0.60
CA GLY A 797 20.94 4.79 -1.28
C GLY A 797 20.69 4.28 -2.70
N VAL A 798 19.45 4.33 -3.20
CA VAL A 798 19.06 3.77 -4.50
C VAL A 798 19.77 4.48 -5.65
N SER A 799 19.96 5.80 -5.57
CA SER A 799 20.67 6.57 -6.59
C SER A 799 22.15 6.18 -6.74
N ALA A 800 22.78 5.69 -5.66
CA ALA A 800 24.15 5.19 -5.68
C ALA A 800 24.22 3.71 -6.10
N TYR A 801 23.20 2.91 -5.75
CA TYR A 801 23.19 1.47 -6.02
C TYR A 801 22.62 1.11 -7.40
N VAL A 802 21.43 1.63 -7.74
CA VAL A 802 20.70 1.33 -8.99
C VAL A 802 20.25 2.63 -9.65
N PRO A 803 21.18 3.41 -10.25
CA PRO A 803 20.90 4.75 -10.78
C PRO A 803 19.85 4.77 -11.90
N GLU A 804 19.75 3.72 -12.70
CA GLU A 804 18.73 3.61 -13.75
C GLU A 804 17.31 3.55 -13.17
N MET A 805 17.07 2.66 -12.20
CA MET A 805 15.79 2.58 -11.49
C MET A 805 15.48 3.92 -10.80
N SER A 806 16.48 4.57 -10.22
CA SER A 806 16.34 5.89 -9.60
C SER A 806 15.85 6.94 -10.60
N ALA A 807 16.40 6.97 -11.82
CA ALA A 807 15.99 7.87 -12.89
C ALA A 807 14.58 7.55 -13.43
N GLN A 808 14.22 6.28 -13.56
CA GLN A 808 12.89 5.84 -13.98
C GLN A 808 11.81 6.25 -12.95
N ILE A 809 12.08 6.10 -11.65
CA ILE A 809 11.20 6.60 -10.59
C ILE A 809 11.03 8.12 -10.71
N ALA A 810 12.11 8.85 -10.96
CA ALA A 810 12.07 10.30 -11.13
C ALA A 810 11.25 10.71 -12.35
N ALA A 811 11.35 9.99 -13.46
CA ALA A 811 10.59 10.25 -14.69
C ALA A 811 9.07 10.18 -14.43
N GLU A 812 8.59 9.18 -13.69
CA GLU A 812 7.18 9.09 -13.28
C GLU A 812 6.73 10.30 -12.45
N ARG A 813 7.60 10.83 -11.59
CA ARG A 813 7.28 12.06 -10.83
C ARG A 813 7.26 13.30 -11.73
N VAL A 814 8.14 13.38 -12.73
CA VAL A 814 8.14 14.48 -13.70
C VAL A 814 6.88 14.44 -14.57
N ARG A 815 6.38 13.25 -14.94
CA ARG A 815 5.08 13.09 -15.63
C ARG A 815 3.90 13.60 -14.81
N ASP A 816 3.90 13.40 -13.49
CA ASP A 816 2.86 14.00 -12.62
C ASP A 816 2.83 15.54 -12.77
N ALA A 817 4.00 16.19 -12.92
CA ALA A 817 4.10 17.64 -13.09
C ALA A 817 3.69 18.11 -14.50
N LEU A 818 4.08 17.37 -15.54
CA LEU A 818 3.66 17.63 -16.92
C LEU A 818 2.14 17.53 -17.07
N ALA A 819 1.50 16.58 -16.38
CA ALA A 819 0.06 16.37 -16.42
C ALA A 819 -0.76 17.57 -15.89
N VAL A 820 -0.16 18.45 -15.08
CA VAL A 820 -0.80 19.69 -14.59
C VAL A 820 -0.30 20.94 -15.33
N GLY A 821 0.46 20.76 -16.41
CA GLY A 821 0.98 21.85 -17.24
C GLY A 821 2.08 22.67 -16.58
N ALA A 822 2.79 22.14 -15.59
CA ALA A 822 3.86 22.89 -14.92
C ALA A 822 5.09 23.10 -15.82
N GLU A 823 5.63 24.31 -15.81
CA GLU A 823 6.86 24.69 -16.52
C GLU A 823 8.10 24.50 -15.62
N VAL A 824 7.92 24.61 -14.30
CA VAL A 824 8.98 24.44 -13.31
C VAL A 824 8.51 23.51 -12.19
N ILE A 825 9.35 22.50 -11.90
CA ILE A 825 9.24 21.68 -10.69
C ILE A 825 10.19 22.26 -9.64
N VAL A 826 9.63 22.71 -8.53
CA VAL A 826 10.40 23.20 -7.38
C VAL A 826 10.50 22.10 -6.33
N SER A 827 11.67 21.96 -5.72
CA SER A 827 11.87 21.06 -4.58
C SER A 827 12.63 21.77 -3.47
N GLY A 828 12.36 21.40 -2.22
CA GLY A 828 13.18 21.79 -1.07
C GLY A 828 14.31 20.82 -0.75
N CYS A 829 14.76 20.02 -1.72
CA CYS A 829 15.78 18.99 -1.47
C CYS A 829 16.73 18.88 -2.67
N ALA A 830 18.00 19.18 -2.43
CA ALA A 830 19.06 19.09 -3.44
C ALA A 830 19.13 17.72 -4.13
N ALA A 831 19.02 16.63 -3.36
CA ALA A 831 19.04 15.28 -3.91
C ALA A 831 17.81 14.99 -4.78
N CYS A 832 16.63 15.51 -4.40
CA CYS A 832 15.43 15.39 -5.22
C CYS A 832 15.58 16.19 -6.52
N LYS A 833 16.08 17.43 -6.45
CA LYS A 833 16.34 18.27 -7.61
C LYS A 833 17.29 17.61 -8.60
N ASP A 834 18.44 17.11 -8.15
CA ASP A 834 19.39 16.40 -9.01
C ASP A 834 18.73 15.20 -9.71
N ASN A 835 18.00 14.37 -8.95
CA ASN A 835 17.40 13.17 -9.53
C ASN A 835 16.19 13.47 -10.42
N LEU A 836 15.39 14.50 -10.12
CA LEU A 836 14.32 14.97 -11.00
C LEU A 836 14.87 15.54 -12.31
N ARG A 837 16.05 16.17 -12.31
CA ARG A 837 16.74 16.56 -13.56
C ARG A 837 17.13 15.33 -14.38
N LYS A 838 17.60 14.26 -13.74
CA LYS A 838 17.87 12.97 -14.40
C LYS A 838 16.59 12.33 -14.94
N GLY A 839 15.50 12.35 -14.18
CA GLY A 839 14.18 11.87 -14.61
C GLY A 839 13.64 12.64 -15.81
N ALA A 840 13.71 13.97 -15.79
CA ALA A 840 13.35 14.81 -16.93
C ALA A 840 14.22 14.51 -18.16
N LYS A 841 15.50 14.16 -17.95
CA LYS A 841 16.40 13.74 -19.04
C LYS A 841 16.01 12.38 -19.63
N ALA A 842 15.47 11.47 -18.82
CA ALA A 842 15.04 10.13 -19.24
C ALA A 842 13.72 10.12 -20.03
N ILE A 843 12.90 11.17 -19.91
CA ILE A 843 11.67 11.33 -20.71
C ILE A 843 12.03 11.78 -22.14
N PRO A 844 11.41 11.20 -23.19
CA PRO A 844 11.60 11.65 -24.57
C PRO A 844 11.39 13.16 -24.76
N LYS A 845 12.20 13.81 -25.62
CA LYS A 845 12.18 15.27 -25.82
C LYS A 845 10.79 15.81 -26.18
N GLY A 846 10.03 15.08 -27.01
CA GLY A 846 8.67 15.48 -27.42
C GLY A 846 7.65 15.46 -26.28
N GLU A 847 7.86 14.60 -25.27
CA GLU A 847 6.96 14.47 -24.12
C GLU A 847 7.32 15.46 -23.00
N ARG A 848 8.62 15.68 -22.72
CA ARG A 848 9.05 16.50 -21.57
C ARG A 848 8.94 18.03 -21.76
N GLY A 849 8.80 18.51 -22.99
CA GLY A 849 8.80 19.95 -23.29
C GLY A 849 10.04 20.70 -22.75
N LYS A 850 9.81 21.90 -22.21
CA LYS A 850 10.86 22.79 -21.63
C LYS A 850 10.90 22.77 -20.09
N ILE A 851 10.40 21.71 -19.45
CA ILE A 851 10.25 21.66 -17.99
C ILE A 851 11.61 21.85 -17.29
N LYS A 852 11.66 22.79 -16.34
CA LYS A 852 12.84 23.08 -15.51
C LYS A 852 12.68 22.46 -14.13
N VAL A 853 13.80 22.13 -13.50
CA VAL A 853 13.83 21.66 -12.11
C VAL A 853 14.75 22.57 -11.30
N MET A 854 14.17 23.18 -10.27
CA MET A 854 14.80 24.20 -9.42
C MET A 854 14.65 23.86 -7.94
N ASP A 855 15.56 24.38 -7.12
CA ASP A 855 15.42 24.36 -5.68
C ASP A 855 14.62 25.59 -5.23
N ILE A 856 13.91 25.48 -4.12
CA ILE A 856 13.14 26.61 -3.60
C ILE A 856 14.03 27.81 -3.24
N THR A 857 15.28 27.58 -2.83
CA THR A 857 16.27 28.65 -2.59
C THR A 857 16.56 29.44 -3.86
N GLU A 858 16.70 28.78 -5.01
CA GLU A 858 16.94 29.47 -6.29
C GLU A 858 15.75 30.35 -6.68
N ILE A 859 14.53 29.85 -6.50
CA ILE A 859 13.30 30.59 -6.82
C ILE A 859 13.21 31.84 -5.95
N VAL A 860 13.35 31.69 -4.63
CA VAL A 860 13.34 32.82 -3.68
C VAL A 860 14.43 33.83 -4.03
N ALA A 861 15.66 33.39 -4.27
CA ALA A 861 16.79 34.28 -4.60
C ALA A 861 16.59 35.02 -5.92
N SER A 862 16.01 34.36 -6.95
CA SER A 862 15.73 34.97 -8.25
C SER A 862 14.57 35.96 -8.19
N ALA A 863 13.59 35.74 -7.33
CA ALA A 863 12.44 36.63 -7.16
C ALA A 863 12.77 37.95 -6.43
N MET A 864 13.97 38.04 -5.84
CA MET A 864 14.47 39.26 -5.17
C MET A 864 15.28 40.17 -6.11
N GLU A 865 15.58 39.71 -7.32
CA GLU A 865 16.16 40.52 -8.42
C GLU A 865 15.05 41.33 -9.07
#